data_AF-K2FVQ6-F1
#
_entry.id   AF-K2FVQ6-F1
#
_cell.length_a   1.000
_cell.length_b   1.000
_cell.length_c   1.000
_cell.angle_alpha   90.00
_cell.angle_beta   90.00
_cell.angle_gamma   90.00
#
_symmetry.space_group_name_H-M   'P 1'
#
loop_
_entity.id
_entity.type
_entity.pdbx_description
1 polymer ?
#
loop_
_entity_poly.entity_id
_entity_poly.type
_entity_poly.pdbx_seq_one_letter_code
_entity_poly.pdbx_strand_id
1 'polypeptide(L)'
;TYDRENQCFYIDKTKGVFQKQIQKEEGLKVGNYIYVKNVGFYPQQADELLKTDVIKKEKISYFLTNYKVVFEENIKNEQINIKPIDAKYYLYFDENENLNIKTYLFDKLDFEKKYSCFFGPWAYVEDKGFYQIESFHFDTLCKVIKKLDVSQFVTDNRIWLHNFEGYKVHFGSIQSHLVFSLTDKDELVFSSKLEFPQELGNFIDFEDWIYIKGIGFFSKQENKAGLPIRPGLIVKKTEIYKFIESNKDELEQIEGFFIQQNPIDKIGLNIFLNEDKKIQVQPEIKVKEGFDLQKMHFFEKYVYLEKDGFFEIPKAFSLPQRYEEKKIIPNEQEEFFITFELQRLKSYILFLDDRLKKPQSLSLKLNNILKRKRKNKTLFFLNLTYESEIGSVNSIEIYKVISGHKKYIFSNAGLVFLKKPRFNWLRNLKNQRSSVKDQFIKLSTLDIIRLFLLEDIQLSQSDIKGVQKTKKLLDELSSFETEKMFDISLLKASLRPYQEIGIKWLWFLYVNNLSGLLCDDMGLGKTHQSMALIASIHKTNKSKYLVVCPTSVIYHWEELLRKFLPSIKVCVYHGVFRNLKDFNNDCDLLLTSYGVLRSEKEDFKKLKFEIAIYDEIQIAKNANSQTHKALRNIHANMRLGLTGTPIENYLRELKSIFDLILPSYFPSENGFKEFFINPIEK
;
A
#
# COMPACT_ATOMS: atom_id res chain seq x y z
N THR A 1 71.54 5.54 77.71
CA THR A 1 70.23 6.22 77.85
C THR A 1 69.98 7.04 76.61
N TYR A 2 68.73 7.16 76.18
CA TYR A 2 68.34 8.02 75.07
C TYR A 2 67.92 9.40 75.60
N ASP A 3 68.48 10.46 75.05
CA ASP A 3 68.04 11.83 75.29
C ASP A 3 67.05 12.22 74.19
N ARG A 4 65.78 12.37 74.60
CA ARG A 4 64.65 12.70 73.72
C ARG A 4 64.75 14.13 73.16
N GLU A 5 65.35 15.07 73.89
CA GLU A 5 65.46 16.47 73.47
C GLU A 5 66.58 16.68 72.47
N ASN A 6 67.76 16.13 72.77
CA ASN A 6 68.94 16.27 71.91
C ASN A 6 69.04 15.16 70.84
N GLN A 7 68.12 14.20 70.86
CA GLN A 7 68.04 13.06 69.94
C GLN A 7 69.39 12.33 69.82
N CYS A 8 70.00 12.00 70.96
CA CYS A 8 71.29 11.33 71.06
C CYS A 8 71.29 10.23 72.12
N PHE A 9 72.17 9.23 71.98
CA PHE A 9 72.38 8.23 73.03
C PHE A 9 73.61 8.56 73.85
N TYR A 10 73.48 8.54 75.17
CA TYR A 10 74.58 8.58 76.12
C TYR A 10 74.95 7.16 76.56
N ILE A 11 76.22 6.81 76.42
CA ILE A 11 76.76 5.49 76.79
C ILE A 11 77.42 5.58 78.16
N ASP A 12 76.84 4.90 79.14
CA ASP A 12 77.41 4.80 80.48
C ASP A 12 78.37 3.61 80.56
N LYS A 13 79.68 3.90 80.57
CA LYS A 13 80.75 2.88 80.56
C LYS A 13 81.06 2.30 81.94
N THR A 14 80.37 2.73 83.01
CA THR A 14 80.71 2.37 84.40
C THR A 14 80.40 0.92 84.79
N LYS A 15 79.57 0.19 84.04
CA LYS A 15 79.29 -1.25 84.25
C LYS A 15 80.25 -2.21 83.54
N GLY A 16 81.20 -1.70 82.74
CA GLY A 16 82.20 -2.49 82.01
C GLY A 16 83.59 -2.43 82.65
N VAL A 17 83.72 -2.75 83.95
CA VAL A 17 85.00 -2.65 84.69
C VAL A 17 86.02 -3.75 84.31
N PHE A 18 85.66 -4.74 83.49
CA PHE A 18 86.54 -5.86 83.16
C PHE A 18 87.67 -5.57 82.15
N GLN A 19 87.67 -4.42 81.45
CA GLN A 19 88.71 -4.12 80.44
C GLN A 19 89.95 -3.37 80.96
N LYS A 20 89.96 -2.87 82.20
CA LYS A 20 91.13 -2.16 82.75
C LYS A 20 92.16 -3.05 83.45
N GLN A 21 91.87 -4.34 83.68
CA GLN A 21 92.77 -5.25 84.41
C GLN A 21 93.56 -6.26 83.53
N ILE A 22 93.30 -6.35 82.23
CA ILE A 22 93.95 -7.36 81.35
C ILE A 22 95.17 -6.77 80.60
N GLN A 23 95.67 -5.59 81.00
CA GLN A 23 96.82 -4.97 80.32
C GLN A 23 98.21 -5.42 80.80
N LYS A 24 98.31 -6.33 81.78
CA LYS A 24 99.60 -6.93 82.15
C LYS A 24 99.39 -8.37 82.61
N GLU A 25 99.61 -9.31 81.69
CA GLU A 25 100.12 -10.70 81.86
C GLU A 25 99.44 -11.69 80.88
N GLU A 26 100.24 -12.07 79.86
CA GLU A 26 100.22 -13.30 79.05
C GLU A 26 98.88 -13.79 78.43
N GLY A 27 98.52 -13.23 77.26
CA GLY A 27 97.50 -13.77 76.35
C GLY A 27 98.05 -14.10 74.95
N LEU A 28 97.55 -15.17 74.33
CA LEU A 28 97.92 -15.60 72.97
C LEU A 28 97.16 -14.78 71.92
N LYS A 29 97.88 -14.13 71.00
CA LYS A 29 97.26 -13.41 69.87
C LYS A 29 96.78 -14.40 68.80
N VAL A 30 95.50 -14.36 68.48
CA VAL A 30 94.85 -15.18 67.44
C VAL A 30 94.07 -14.24 66.51
N GLY A 31 94.67 -13.88 65.37
CA GLY A 31 94.09 -12.90 64.44
C GLY A 31 93.82 -11.55 65.11
N ASN A 32 92.60 -11.04 64.95
CA ASN A 32 92.14 -9.79 65.56
C ASN A 32 91.69 -9.94 67.03
N TYR A 33 91.99 -11.08 67.68
CA TYR A 33 91.63 -11.34 69.06
C TYR A 33 92.85 -11.71 69.91
N ILE A 34 92.77 -11.42 71.20
CA ILE A 34 93.70 -11.83 72.25
C ILE A 34 92.96 -12.87 73.09
N TYR A 35 93.45 -14.11 73.07
CA TYR A 35 92.98 -15.17 73.96
C TYR A 35 93.71 -15.09 75.30
N VAL A 36 92.94 -14.90 76.36
CA VAL A 36 93.45 -14.90 77.73
C VAL A 36 93.03 -16.23 78.37
N LYS A 37 94.03 -17.01 78.80
CA LYS A 37 93.82 -18.35 79.36
C LYS A 37 92.86 -18.26 80.55
N ASN A 38 91.83 -19.11 80.55
CA ASN A 38 90.74 -19.17 81.55
C ASN A 38 89.77 -17.96 81.58
N VAL A 39 89.87 -17.01 80.63
CA VAL A 39 88.94 -15.86 80.56
C VAL A 39 88.18 -15.82 79.23
N GLY A 40 88.86 -15.99 78.09
CA GLY A 40 88.22 -16.03 76.76
C GLY A 40 88.95 -15.21 75.69
N PHE A 41 88.29 -15.00 74.54
CA PHE A 41 88.79 -14.20 73.43
C PHE A 41 88.31 -12.74 73.51
N TYR A 42 89.24 -11.79 73.35
CA TYR A 42 88.95 -10.36 73.36
C TYR A 42 89.44 -9.69 72.08
N PRO A 43 88.63 -8.84 71.41
CA PRO A 43 89.06 -8.17 70.19
C PRO A 43 90.23 -7.21 70.47
N GLN A 44 91.21 -7.20 69.57
CA GLN A 44 92.46 -6.42 69.66
C GLN A 44 92.23 -4.92 69.43
N GLN A 45 91.15 -4.56 68.75
CA GLN A 45 90.70 -3.18 68.58
C GLN A 45 89.41 -2.97 69.39
N ALA A 46 89.32 -1.84 70.10
CA ALA A 46 88.10 -1.47 70.79
C ALA A 46 86.97 -1.25 69.77
N ASP A 47 85.81 -1.82 70.07
CA ASP A 47 84.59 -1.67 69.29
C ASP A 47 84.21 -0.17 69.13
N GLU A 48 83.62 0.22 68.00
CA GLU A 48 83.29 1.63 67.71
C GLU A 48 82.30 2.19 68.74
N LEU A 49 81.41 1.34 69.26
CA LEU A 49 80.49 1.66 70.35
C LEU A 49 81.23 2.07 71.64
N LEU A 50 82.41 1.50 71.91
CA LEU A 50 83.22 1.80 73.11
C LEU A 50 84.12 3.03 72.94
N LYS A 51 84.32 3.53 71.72
CA LYS A 51 85.14 4.72 71.44
C LYS A 51 84.41 6.04 71.67
N THR A 52 83.08 6.03 71.65
CA THR A 52 82.25 7.24 71.80
C THR A 52 81.49 7.21 73.12
N ASP A 53 81.29 8.37 73.73
CA ASP A 53 80.44 8.51 74.93
C ASP A 53 79.01 8.97 74.56
N VAL A 54 78.88 9.58 73.37
CA VAL A 54 77.64 10.13 72.83
C VAL A 54 77.48 9.74 71.36
N ILE A 55 76.36 9.09 71.03
CA ILE A 55 75.96 8.80 69.64
C ILE A 55 74.97 9.89 69.21
N LYS A 56 75.43 10.76 68.31
CA LYS A 56 74.63 11.85 67.73
C LYS A 56 73.55 11.32 66.79
N LYS A 57 72.50 12.11 66.58
CA LYS A 57 71.34 11.84 65.71
C LYS A 57 71.70 11.21 64.37
N GLU A 58 72.72 11.72 63.68
CA GLU A 58 73.08 11.27 62.33
C GLU A 58 73.61 9.83 62.31
N LYS A 59 74.20 9.38 63.43
CA LYS A 59 74.77 8.03 63.56
C LYS A 59 73.81 7.05 64.26
N ILE A 60 72.68 7.50 64.80
CA ILE A 60 71.73 6.64 65.51
C ILE A 60 71.31 5.45 64.66
N SER A 61 70.94 5.70 63.40
CA SER A 61 70.50 4.65 62.46
C SER A 61 71.57 3.57 62.25
N TYR A 62 72.83 3.99 62.09
CA TYR A 62 73.97 3.10 61.91
C TYR A 62 74.20 2.23 63.14
N PHE A 63 74.24 2.84 64.33
CA PHE A 63 74.49 2.12 65.58
C PHE A 63 73.34 1.18 65.95
N LEU A 64 72.08 1.62 65.81
CA LEU A 64 70.93 0.75 66.02
C LEU A 64 70.95 -0.44 65.05
N THR A 65 71.36 -0.24 63.80
CA THR A 65 71.38 -1.33 62.81
C THR A 65 72.50 -2.34 63.06
N ASN A 66 73.70 -1.90 63.45
CA ASN A 66 74.86 -2.79 63.61
C ASN A 66 74.96 -3.42 65.00
N TYR A 67 74.40 -2.79 66.03
CA TYR A 67 74.51 -3.23 67.43
C TYR A 67 73.14 -3.55 68.06
N LYS A 68 72.16 -4.00 67.25
CA LYS A 68 70.76 -4.25 67.66
C LYS A 68 70.62 -4.97 69.00
N VAL A 69 71.30 -6.10 69.15
CA VAL A 69 71.22 -6.97 70.34
C VAL A 69 71.78 -6.26 71.58
N VAL A 70 72.92 -5.58 71.43
CA VAL A 70 73.56 -4.85 72.54
C VAL A 70 72.63 -3.73 73.04
N PHE A 71 71.99 -3.04 72.11
CA PHE A 71 71.04 -1.97 72.38
C PHE A 71 69.76 -2.50 73.05
N GLU A 72 69.19 -3.60 72.57
CA GLU A 72 68.01 -4.25 73.18
C GLU A 72 68.26 -4.67 74.63
N GLU A 73 69.42 -5.25 74.95
CA GLU A 73 69.73 -5.74 76.30
C GLU A 73 70.10 -4.63 77.29
N ASN A 74 70.68 -3.51 76.82
CA ASN A 74 71.34 -2.53 77.70
C ASN A 74 70.72 -1.13 77.70
N ILE A 75 69.70 -0.87 76.89
CA ILE A 75 69.01 0.42 76.92
C ILE A 75 68.26 0.60 78.24
N LYS A 76 68.39 1.79 78.84
CA LYS A 76 67.67 2.17 80.06
C LYS A 76 66.54 3.15 79.70
N ASN A 77 65.37 2.93 80.27
CA ASN A 77 64.17 3.78 80.20
C ASN A 77 63.46 3.87 78.83
N GLU A 78 63.90 3.09 77.85
CA GLU A 78 63.27 3.00 76.53
C GLU A 78 63.26 1.53 76.09
N GLN A 79 62.46 1.20 75.08
CA GLN A 79 62.41 -0.13 74.47
C GLN A 79 62.94 -0.07 73.04
N ILE A 80 63.63 -1.14 72.60
CA ILE A 80 64.07 -1.31 71.22
C ILE A 80 63.45 -2.58 70.69
N ASN A 81 62.59 -2.43 69.68
CA ASN A 81 61.92 -3.53 69.03
C ASN A 81 62.66 -3.87 67.74
N ILE A 82 63.33 -5.02 67.73
CA ILE A 82 64.11 -5.50 66.57
C ILE A 82 63.21 -6.05 65.45
N LYS A 83 61.99 -6.51 65.78
CA LYS A 83 61.04 -6.99 64.78
C LYS A 83 60.60 -5.82 63.88
N PRO A 84 60.80 -5.91 62.56
CA PRO A 84 60.43 -4.84 61.64
C PRO A 84 58.91 -4.62 61.61
N ILE A 85 58.51 -3.37 61.38
CA ILE A 85 57.12 -2.95 61.20
C ILE A 85 56.98 -2.24 59.86
N ASP A 86 55.94 -2.62 59.10
CA ASP A 86 55.63 -1.94 57.84
C ASP A 86 55.14 -0.50 58.07
N ALA A 87 55.66 0.41 57.26
CA ALA A 87 55.15 1.78 57.20
C ALA A 87 53.71 1.81 56.65
N LYS A 88 52.81 2.47 57.36
CA LYS A 88 51.43 2.73 56.92
C LYS A 88 51.29 4.18 56.44
N TYR A 89 50.35 4.41 55.53
CA TYR A 89 50.14 5.71 54.92
C TYR A 89 48.71 6.21 55.10
N TYR A 90 48.57 7.51 55.32
CA TYR A 90 47.31 8.22 55.39
C TYR A 90 47.30 9.33 54.34
N LEU A 91 46.30 9.29 53.45
CA LEU A 91 46.16 10.23 52.34
C LEU A 91 44.96 11.14 52.59
N TYR A 92 45.11 12.43 52.27
CA TYR A 92 44.01 13.40 52.26
C TYR A 92 44.29 14.55 51.30
N PHE A 93 43.24 15.22 50.81
CA PHE A 93 43.37 16.47 50.05
C PHE A 93 43.27 17.67 51.01
N ASP A 94 44.14 18.67 50.83
CA ASP A 94 44.03 19.93 51.56
C ASP A 94 43.06 20.92 50.87
N GLU A 95 42.89 22.11 51.44
CA GLU A 95 42.01 23.16 50.90
C GLU A 95 42.43 23.64 49.50
N ASN A 96 43.68 23.43 49.12
CA ASN A 96 44.22 23.78 47.80
C ASN A 96 44.21 22.57 46.84
N GLU A 97 43.53 21.48 47.21
CA GLU A 97 43.42 20.23 46.46
C GLU A 97 44.77 19.55 46.19
N ASN A 98 45.77 19.77 47.05
CA ASN A 98 47.02 19.03 47.03
C ASN A 98 46.86 17.70 47.75
N LEU A 99 47.42 16.63 47.20
CA LEU A 99 47.41 15.31 47.83
C LEU A 99 48.51 15.23 48.88
N ASN A 100 48.11 15.15 50.15
CA ASN A 100 48.99 15.00 51.29
C ASN A 100 49.09 13.53 51.68
N ILE A 101 50.32 13.01 51.79
CA ILE A 101 50.63 11.64 52.17
C ILE A 101 51.46 11.67 53.45
N LYS A 102 50.88 11.19 54.56
CA LYS A 102 51.55 11.10 55.86
C LYS A 102 51.86 9.64 56.21
N THR A 103 53.09 9.39 56.65
CA THR A 103 53.54 8.07 57.10
C THR A 103 53.32 7.90 58.60
N TYR A 104 52.87 6.73 59.04
CA TYR A 104 52.70 6.35 60.44
C TYR A 104 53.01 4.85 60.66
N LEU A 105 53.20 4.42 61.91
CA LEU A 105 53.52 3.02 62.23
C LEU A 105 52.34 2.31 62.92
N PHE A 106 51.78 2.97 63.93
CA PHE A 106 50.67 2.47 64.74
C PHE A 106 49.45 3.39 64.59
N ASP A 107 49.63 4.67 64.90
CA ASP A 107 48.59 5.69 64.96
C ASP A 107 48.97 6.86 64.04
N LYS A 108 47.98 7.47 63.37
CA LYS A 108 48.21 8.57 62.40
C LYS A 108 48.95 9.78 63.00
N LEU A 109 48.97 9.90 64.32
CA LEU A 109 49.60 10.99 65.07
C LEU A 109 50.97 10.61 65.66
N ASP A 110 51.50 9.41 65.37
CA ASP A 110 52.75 8.91 65.97
C ASP A 110 53.91 9.90 65.82
N PHE A 111 54.04 10.54 64.64
CA PHE A 111 55.09 11.51 64.33
C PHE A 111 54.69 12.97 64.56
N GLU A 112 53.50 13.24 65.10
CA GLU A 112 53.07 14.58 65.52
C GLU A 112 53.38 14.85 67.00
N LYS A 113 53.76 13.81 67.75
CA LYS A 113 54.23 13.94 69.14
C LYS A 113 55.60 14.63 69.21
N LYS A 114 55.82 15.40 70.28
CA LYS A 114 56.99 16.31 70.43
C LYS A 114 58.33 15.60 70.32
N TYR A 115 58.44 14.37 70.82
CA TYR A 115 59.71 13.65 70.87
C TYR A 115 59.85 12.51 69.86
N SER A 116 58.80 12.19 69.09
CA SER A 116 58.87 11.19 68.02
C SER A 116 59.74 11.67 66.87
N CYS A 117 60.60 10.79 66.35
CA CYS A 117 61.55 11.17 65.30
C CYS A 117 61.94 10.00 64.39
N PHE A 118 62.32 10.35 63.17
CA PHE A 118 62.69 9.41 62.12
C PHE A 118 64.19 9.48 61.83
N PHE A 119 64.82 8.32 61.70
CA PHE A 119 66.26 8.12 61.51
C PHE A 119 66.53 7.20 60.30
N GLY A 120 65.75 7.31 59.22
CA GLY A 120 65.87 6.40 58.07
C GLY A 120 65.20 5.05 58.34
N PRO A 121 65.90 3.91 58.31
CA PRO A 121 65.29 2.59 58.60
C PRO A 121 64.82 2.40 60.05
N TRP A 122 64.95 3.41 60.91
CA TRP A 122 64.52 3.40 62.30
C TRP A 122 63.68 4.62 62.61
N ALA A 123 62.68 4.44 63.47
CA ALA A 123 61.94 5.53 64.09
C ALA A 123 61.86 5.34 65.60
N TYR A 124 61.89 6.46 66.32
CA TYR A 124 61.49 6.53 67.72
C TYR A 124 60.07 7.09 67.78
N VAL A 125 59.17 6.34 68.43
CA VAL A 125 57.81 6.78 68.71
C VAL A 125 57.68 7.01 70.21
N GLU A 126 57.33 8.24 70.59
CA GLU A 126 57.12 8.62 71.99
C GLU A 126 56.08 7.68 72.64
N ASP A 127 56.44 7.16 73.81
CA ASP A 127 55.74 6.13 74.60
C ASP A 127 55.86 4.67 74.12
N LYS A 128 56.44 4.42 72.94
CA LYS A 128 56.56 3.05 72.36
C LYS A 128 58.01 2.61 72.10
N GLY A 129 58.96 3.55 72.02
CA GLY A 129 60.39 3.25 71.85
C GLY A 129 60.83 3.22 70.39
N PHE A 130 61.95 2.54 70.12
CA PHE A 130 62.54 2.44 68.79
C PHE A 130 62.00 1.22 68.02
N TYR A 131 61.71 1.43 66.74
CA TYR A 131 61.26 0.40 65.80
C TYR A 131 62.06 0.45 64.51
N GLN A 132 62.39 -0.73 64.00
CA GLN A 132 62.90 -0.88 62.64
C GLN A 132 61.72 -0.82 61.66
N ILE A 133 61.82 0.00 60.62
CA ILE A 133 60.79 0.17 59.60
C ILE A 133 61.14 -0.68 58.38
N GLU A 134 60.15 -1.43 57.89
CA GLU A 134 60.20 -2.18 56.64
C GLU A 134 59.21 -1.56 55.63
N SER A 135 59.42 -1.79 54.33
CA SER A 135 58.52 -1.31 53.26
C SER A 135 58.31 0.22 53.17
N PHE A 136 59.39 1.01 53.17
CA PHE A 136 59.33 2.47 53.05
C PHE A 136 59.20 2.92 51.58
N HIS A 137 58.00 3.35 51.16
CA HIS A 137 57.71 3.80 49.78
C HIS A 137 58.15 5.23 49.46
N PHE A 138 58.30 6.11 50.45
CA PHE A 138 58.69 7.51 50.24
C PHE A 138 59.72 7.94 51.27
N ASP A 139 60.79 8.62 50.85
CA ASP A 139 61.94 9.00 51.71
C ASP A 139 61.62 9.99 52.86
N THR A 140 60.37 10.44 52.98
CA THR A 140 59.95 11.51 53.91
C THR A 140 58.70 11.14 54.70
N LEU A 141 58.58 11.67 55.92
CA LEU A 141 57.41 11.45 56.80
C LEU A 141 56.12 12.06 56.25
N CYS A 142 56.23 13.15 55.51
CA CYS A 142 55.11 13.84 54.88
C CYS A 142 55.51 14.27 53.47
N LYS A 143 54.76 13.81 52.47
CA LYS A 143 54.92 14.19 51.07
C LYS A 143 53.67 14.92 50.60
N VAL A 144 53.85 16.12 50.06
CA VAL A 144 52.75 16.92 49.50
C VAL A 144 52.92 16.95 47.98
N ILE A 145 51.93 16.43 47.26
CA ILE A 145 51.85 16.49 45.80
C ILE A 145 50.93 17.64 45.44
N LYS A 146 51.48 18.65 44.74
CA LYS A 146 50.69 19.82 44.32
C LYS A 146 49.60 19.41 43.35
N LYS A 147 48.45 20.10 43.36
CA LYS A 147 47.30 19.83 42.47
C LYS A 147 47.71 19.55 41.01
N LEU A 148 48.60 20.37 40.45
CA LEU A 148 49.09 20.25 39.07
C LEU A 148 49.84 18.93 38.81
N ASP A 149 50.52 18.39 39.82
CA ASP A 149 51.36 17.19 39.72
C ASP A 149 50.58 15.91 40.09
N VAL A 150 49.34 16.03 40.59
CA VAL A 150 48.53 14.88 41.01
C VAL A 150 48.25 13.93 39.84
N SER A 151 47.97 14.45 38.64
CA SER A 151 47.72 13.64 37.44
C SER A 151 48.89 12.70 37.13
N GLN A 152 50.10 13.26 37.12
CA GLN A 152 51.33 12.50 36.87
C GLN A 152 51.61 11.52 38.02
N PHE A 153 51.44 11.97 39.26
CA PHE A 153 51.65 11.12 40.44
C PHE A 153 50.72 9.89 40.45
N VAL A 154 49.44 10.08 40.14
CA VAL A 154 48.46 8.99 40.03
C VAL A 154 48.87 8.03 38.93
N THR A 155 49.37 8.54 37.80
CA THR A 155 49.86 7.74 36.68
C THR A 155 51.05 6.87 37.05
N ASP A 156 52.00 7.39 37.82
CA ASP A 156 53.21 6.67 38.20
C ASP A 156 52.97 5.67 39.36
N ASN A 157 51.98 5.92 40.22
CA ASN A 157 51.75 5.16 41.45
C ASN A 157 50.41 4.40 41.47
N ARG A 158 49.88 4.03 40.30
CA ARG A 158 48.53 3.42 40.15
C ARG A 158 48.30 2.20 41.04
N ILE A 159 49.25 1.26 41.02
CA ILE A 159 49.16 -0.01 41.77
C ILE A 159 49.17 0.26 43.27
N TRP A 160 49.98 1.23 43.71
CA TRP A 160 50.09 1.59 45.12
C TRP A 160 48.82 2.28 45.62
N LEU A 161 48.28 3.24 44.85
CA LEU A 161 47.03 3.95 45.19
C LEU A 161 45.81 3.03 45.24
N HIS A 162 45.79 1.97 44.42
CA HIS A 162 44.69 1.00 44.42
C HIS A 162 44.46 0.32 45.79
N ASN A 163 45.49 0.27 46.64
CA ASN A 163 45.38 -0.33 47.98
C ASN A 163 44.75 0.60 49.04
N PHE A 164 44.42 1.85 48.70
CA PHE A 164 43.84 2.82 49.62
C PHE A 164 42.35 3.05 49.34
N GLU A 165 41.50 2.73 50.32
CA GLU A 165 40.07 3.03 50.23
C GLU A 165 39.81 4.53 50.07
N GLY A 166 38.92 4.88 49.15
CA GLY A 166 38.65 6.26 48.76
C GLY A 166 39.68 6.90 47.81
N TYR A 167 40.76 6.19 47.46
CA TYR A 167 41.81 6.63 46.52
C TYR A 167 42.13 5.59 45.44
N LYS A 168 41.27 4.57 45.30
CA LYS A 168 41.47 3.48 44.34
C LYS A 168 41.53 4.00 42.92
N VAL A 169 42.47 3.49 42.13
CA VAL A 169 42.52 3.76 40.69
C VAL A 169 41.61 2.77 39.98
N HIS A 170 40.60 3.29 39.28
CA HIS A 170 39.63 2.51 38.51
C HIS A 170 40.09 2.44 37.05
N PHE A 171 40.20 1.21 36.52
CA PHE A 171 40.71 0.96 35.16
C PHE A 171 39.66 1.14 34.05
N GLY A 172 38.39 1.38 34.41
CA GLY A 172 37.34 1.74 33.47
C GLY A 172 37.24 3.25 33.29
N SER A 173 37.25 3.74 32.05
CA SER A 173 36.82 5.10 31.73
C SER A 173 35.35 5.27 32.14
N ILE A 174 34.97 6.45 32.61
CA ILE A 174 33.55 6.81 32.79
C ILE A 174 32.86 6.52 31.45
N GLN A 175 31.89 5.60 31.42
CA GLN A 175 31.26 5.15 30.17
C GLN A 175 30.57 6.36 29.52
N SER A 176 31.16 6.91 28.45
CA SER A 176 30.42 7.74 27.54
C SER A 176 29.65 6.81 26.60
N HIS A 177 28.34 7.01 26.49
CA HIS A 177 27.54 6.28 25.52
C HIS A 177 27.31 7.17 24.30
N LEU A 178 27.38 6.54 23.13
CA LEU A 178 27.21 7.20 21.85
C LEU A 178 25.71 7.43 21.62
N VAL A 179 25.30 8.68 21.41
CA VAL A 179 23.91 9.09 21.18
C VAL A 179 23.78 9.64 19.77
N PHE A 180 22.60 9.50 19.17
CA PHE A 180 22.32 9.94 17.80
C PHE A 180 21.10 10.87 17.74
N SER A 181 21.07 11.74 16.74
CA SER A 181 19.92 12.63 16.46
C SER A 181 19.89 13.02 14.98
N LEU A 182 18.74 13.46 14.49
CA LEU A 182 18.62 14.12 13.19
C LEU A 182 18.68 15.64 13.36
N THR A 183 19.38 16.31 12.44
CA THR A 183 19.32 17.78 12.32
C THR A 183 18.05 18.22 11.58
N ASP A 184 17.77 19.53 11.59
CA ASP A 184 16.67 20.16 10.80
C ASP A 184 16.76 19.89 9.28
N LYS A 185 17.91 19.41 8.79
CA LYS A 185 18.16 19.06 7.39
C LYS A 185 18.11 17.54 7.12
N ASP A 186 17.62 16.75 8.07
CA ASP A 186 17.61 15.28 8.04
C ASP A 186 19.02 14.66 7.91
N GLU A 187 20.03 15.25 8.57
CA GLU A 187 21.37 14.67 8.66
C GLU A 187 21.52 13.93 9.99
N LEU A 188 22.04 12.70 9.95
CA LEU A 188 22.24 11.86 11.13
C LEU A 188 23.56 12.22 11.80
N VAL A 189 23.50 12.66 13.06
CA VAL A 189 24.65 13.11 13.84
C VAL A 189 24.85 12.20 15.04
N PHE A 190 26.08 11.74 15.22
CA PHE A 190 26.50 10.98 16.41
C PHE A 190 27.26 11.90 17.38
N SER A 191 26.93 11.83 18.66
CA SER A 191 27.51 12.62 19.74
C SER A 191 27.80 11.74 20.96
N SER A 192 28.72 12.14 21.82
CA SER A 192 28.93 11.45 23.10
C SER A 192 28.12 12.14 24.19
N LYS A 193 27.40 11.35 25.00
CA LYS A 193 26.72 11.84 26.20
C LYS A 193 27.35 11.18 27.41
N LEU A 194 27.83 11.99 28.36
CA LEU A 194 28.31 11.53 29.65
C LEU A 194 27.11 11.40 30.60
N GLU A 195 26.88 10.21 31.15
CA GLU A 195 25.95 10.06 32.28
C GLU A 195 26.71 10.23 33.59
N PHE A 196 26.41 11.32 34.30
CA PHE A 196 26.73 11.44 35.71
C PHE A 196 25.48 11.02 36.51
N PRO A 197 25.60 10.14 37.52
CA PRO A 197 24.56 10.03 38.54
C PRO A 197 24.38 11.41 39.16
N GLN A 198 23.17 11.96 39.17
CA GLN A 198 22.86 13.30 39.66
C GLN A 198 23.10 13.50 41.19
N GLU A 199 23.70 12.53 41.88
CA GLU A 199 23.81 12.48 43.34
C GLU A 199 25.24 12.63 43.92
N LEU A 200 26.30 12.79 43.13
CA LEU A 200 27.67 12.91 43.66
C LEU A 200 28.25 14.31 43.47
N GLY A 201 27.99 15.19 44.45
CA GLY A 201 28.31 16.62 44.42
C GLY A 201 29.74 17.06 44.73
N ASN A 202 30.76 16.18 44.77
CA ASN A 202 32.15 16.59 45.05
C ASN A 202 33.17 15.76 44.25
N PHE A 203 33.56 16.26 43.08
CA PHE A 203 34.68 15.73 42.29
C PHE A 203 35.78 16.78 42.14
N ILE A 204 37.04 16.32 41.99
CA ILE A 204 38.19 17.17 41.68
C ILE A 204 38.77 16.73 40.34
N ASP A 205 39.00 17.69 39.46
CA ASP A 205 39.55 17.48 38.12
C ASP A 205 41.08 17.64 38.11
N PHE A 206 41.80 16.60 37.68
CA PHE A 206 43.25 16.54 37.54
C PHE A 206 43.65 16.18 36.09
N GLU A 207 43.17 16.96 35.12
CA GLU A 207 43.49 16.85 33.67
C GLU A 207 43.13 15.50 33.04
N ASP A 208 44.01 14.50 33.13
CA ASP A 208 43.79 13.14 32.63
C ASP A 208 42.96 12.28 33.60
N TRP A 209 42.81 12.73 34.85
CA TRP A 209 42.12 12.00 35.90
C TRP A 209 41.00 12.83 36.55
N ILE A 210 39.95 12.16 37.00
CA ILE A 210 38.90 12.73 37.88
C ILE A 210 38.94 11.98 39.21
N TYR A 211 39.04 12.70 40.32
CA TYR A 211 38.90 12.15 41.66
C TYR A 211 37.48 12.36 42.17
N ILE A 212 36.84 11.27 42.62
CA ILE A 212 35.54 11.34 43.29
C ILE A 212 35.75 10.99 44.76
N LYS A 213 35.37 11.92 45.65
CA LYS A 213 35.59 11.78 47.10
C LYS A 213 34.93 10.50 47.63
N GLY A 214 35.73 9.63 48.25
CA GLY A 214 35.27 8.36 48.81
C GLY A 214 35.24 7.19 47.83
N ILE A 215 35.43 7.42 46.53
CA ILE A 215 35.42 6.37 45.49
C ILE A 215 36.82 6.14 44.90
N GLY A 216 37.52 7.22 44.51
CA GLY A 216 38.87 7.14 43.94
C GLY A 216 39.02 7.87 42.59
N PHE A 217 40.05 7.50 41.83
CA PHE A 217 40.46 8.14 40.58
C PHE A 217 39.96 7.39 39.34
N PHE A 218 39.43 8.14 38.36
CA PHE A 218 38.94 7.66 37.07
C PHE A 218 39.70 8.32 35.92
N SER A 219 40.09 7.53 34.91
CA SER A 219 40.75 8.05 33.70
C SER A 219 39.74 8.74 32.79
N LYS A 220 40.10 9.91 32.26
CA LYS A 220 39.36 10.58 31.18
C LYS A 220 39.74 10.09 29.78
N GLN A 221 40.85 9.37 29.65
CA GLN A 221 41.31 8.87 28.37
C GLN A 221 40.53 7.59 28.01
N GLU A 222 39.62 7.70 27.05
CA GLU A 222 39.03 6.54 26.37
C GLU A 222 40.11 5.83 25.53
N ASN A 223 40.10 4.49 25.53
CA ASN A 223 40.89 3.69 24.59
C ASN A 223 40.44 4.00 23.15
N LYS A 224 41.12 4.94 22.49
CA LYS A 224 40.87 5.37 21.10
C LYS A 224 41.39 4.38 20.05
N ALA A 225 41.07 3.09 20.18
CA ALA A 225 41.48 2.07 19.22
C ALA A 225 40.26 1.29 18.69
N GLY A 226 39.78 1.65 17.49
CA GLY A 226 39.21 0.66 16.57
C GLY A 226 37.70 0.59 16.34
N LEU A 227 36.89 1.62 16.64
CA LEU A 227 35.45 1.62 16.29
C LEU A 227 35.14 2.54 15.09
N PRO A 228 34.37 2.08 14.08
CA PRO A 228 34.06 2.85 12.87
C PRO A 228 33.03 3.98 13.06
N ILE A 229 32.14 3.87 14.04
CA ILE A 229 31.20 4.94 14.42
C ILE A 229 31.80 5.75 15.58
N ARG A 230 31.86 7.07 15.42
CA ARG A 230 32.51 7.98 16.37
C ARG A 230 31.68 9.24 16.64
N PRO A 231 31.79 9.84 17.85
CA PRO A 231 31.24 11.16 18.12
C PRO A 231 31.75 12.20 17.11
N GLY A 232 30.85 13.04 16.60
CA GLY A 232 31.12 14.03 15.57
C GLY A 232 30.93 13.53 14.13
N LEU A 233 30.58 12.26 13.91
CA LEU A 233 30.21 11.74 12.59
C LEU A 233 28.85 12.32 12.15
N ILE A 234 28.81 12.87 10.93
CA ILE A 234 27.59 13.40 10.31
C ILE A 234 27.36 12.63 9.00
N VAL A 235 26.19 12.05 8.84
CA VAL A 235 25.77 11.32 7.64
C VAL A 235 24.67 12.11 6.94
N LYS A 236 24.88 12.41 5.66
CA LYS A 236 23.92 13.17 4.85
C LYS A 236 22.66 12.36 4.56
N LYS A 237 21.51 13.02 4.41
CA LYS A 237 20.21 12.41 4.09
C LYS A 237 20.25 11.31 3.03
N THR A 238 20.95 11.54 1.91
CA THR A 238 21.03 10.58 0.77
C THR A 238 21.89 9.35 1.06
N GLU A 239 22.72 9.39 2.09
CA GLU A 239 23.67 8.35 2.44
C GLU A 239 23.21 7.53 3.66
N ILE A 240 22.22 8.01 4.41
CA ILE A 240 21.70 7.36 5.63
C ILE A 240 21.33 5.90 5.38
N TYR A 241 20.58 5.59 4.32
CA TYR A 241 20.21 4.20 4.01
C TYR A 241 21.44 3.29 3.83
N LYS A 242 22.40 3.72 2.99
CA LYS A 242 23.63 2.95 2.72
C LYS A 242 24.50 2.81 3.97
N PHE A 243 24.55 3.87 4.77
CA PHE A 243 25.30 3.89 6.02
C PHE A 243 24.72 2.91 7.04
N ILE A 244 23.39 2.88 7.22
CA ILE A 244 22.73 1.94 8.13
C ILE A 244 22.99 0.49 7.68
N GLU A 245 22.83 0.19 6.39
CA GLU A 245 23.08 -1.17 5.87
C GLU A 245 24.54 -1.62 6.05
N SER A 246 25.50 -0.69 5.97
CA SER A 246 26.93 -1.02 6.03
C SER A 246 27.47 -1.14 7.46
N ASN A 247 26.77 -0.59 8.46
CA ASN A 247 27.21 -0.53 9.86
C ASN A 247 26.15 -1.11 10.82
N LYS A 248 25.25 -2.00 10.34
CA LYS A 248 24.08 -2.47 11.09
C LYS A 248 24.44 -3.09 12.45
N ASP A 249 25.44 -3.96 12.47
CA ASP A 249 25.88 -4.67 13.69
C ASP A 249 26.38 -3.72 14.79
N GLU A 250 26.94 -2.58 14.41
CA GLU A 250 27.46 -1.56 15.33
C GLU A 250 26.35 -0.62 15.79
N LEU A 251 25.41 -0.31 14.90
CA LEU A 251 24.24 0.51 15.21
C LEU A 251 23.27 -0.20 16.15
N GLU A 252 23.15 -1.53 16.07
CA GLU A 252 22.37 -2.33 17.04
C GLU A 252 22.93 -2.26 18.47
N GLN A 253 24.21 -1.93 18.64
CA GLN A 253 24.84 -1.75 19.96
C GLN A 253 24.54 -0.37 20.57
N ILE A 254 24.05 0.58 19.76
CA ILE A 254 23.66 1.92 20.24
C ILE A 254 22.26 1.82 20.84
N GLU A 255 22.16 2.15 22.12
CA GLU A 255 20.89 2.11 22.84
C GLU A 255 19.84 3.01 22.17
N GLY A 256 18.67 2.44 21.89
CA GLY A 256 17.56 3.14 21.25
C GLY A 256 17.75 3.43 19.76
N PHE A 257 18.82 2.96 19.09
CA PHE A 257 19.01 3.21 17.66
C PHE A 257 17.93 2.56 16.80
N PHE A 258 17.57 1.31 17.09
CA PHE A 258 16.47 0.63 16.43
C PHE A 258 15.25 0.48 17.34
N ILE A 259 14.09 0.87 16.84
CA ILE A 259 12.80 0.74 17.52
C ILE A 259 12.32 -0.70 17.40
N GLN A 260 12.00 -1.34 18.52
CA GLN A 260 11.44 -2.69 18.53
C GLN A 260 9.93 -2.73 18.19
N GLN A 261 9.20 -1.65 18.48
CA GLN A 261 7.78 -1.53 18.19
C GLN A 261 7.54 -1.04 16.75
N ASN A 262 6.77 -1.79 15.96
CA ASN A 262 6.41 -1.38 14.61
C ASN A 262 5.39 -0.21 14.62
N PRO A 263 5.76 1.01 14.17
CA PRO A 263 4.89 2.17 14.15
C PRO A 263 3.92 2.18 12.96
N ILE A 264 4.18 1.36 11.93
CA ILE A 264 3.40 1.29 10.70
C ILE A 264 2.32 0.22 10.86
N ASP A 265 1.06 0.59 10.62
CA ASP A 265 -0.06 -0.37 10.54
C ASP A 265 -0.08 -1.02 9.16
N LYS A 266 -0.22 -0.21 8.10
CA LYS A 266 -0.30 -0.69 6.71
C LYS A 266 0.31 0.31 5.73
N ILE A 267 0.97 -0.23 4.71
CA ILE A 267 1.38 0.50 3.51
C ILE A 267 0.60 -0.09 2.33
N GLY A 268 0.03 0.75 1.50
CA GLY A 268 -0.68 0.31 0.30
C GLY A 268 -1.04 1.44 -0.64
N LEU A 269 -1.97 1.18 -1.54
CA LEU A 269 -2.30 2.04 -2.66
C LEU A 269 -3.78 2.46 -2.61
N ASN A 270 -4.01 3.75 -2.79
CA ASN A 270 -5.31 4.34 -3.08
C ASN A 270 -5.42 4.56 -4.59
N ILE A 271 -6.40 3.90 -5.21
CA ILE A 271 -6.62 3.96 -6.66
C ILE A 271 -7.99 4.58 -6.91
N PHE A 272 -8.02 5.75 -7.54
CA PHE A 272 -9.25 6.51 -7.78
C PHE A 272 -9.20 7.32 -9.07
N LEU A 273 -10.36 7.82 -9.50
CA LEU A 273 -10.42 8.76 -10.63
C LEU A 273 -10.27 10.19 -10.13
N ASN A 274 -9.30 10.92 -10.67
CA ASN A 274 -9.10 12.34 -10.37
C ASN A 274 -10.17 13.23 -11.04
N GLU A 275 -10.08 14.55 -10.83
CA GLU A 275 -11.03 15.53 -11.39
C GLU A 275 -11.11 15.47 -12.93
N ASP A 276 -9.99 15.15 -13.59
CA ASP A 276 -9.89 14.96 -15.04
C ASP A 276 -10.40 13.58 -15.52
N LYS A 277 -10.97 12.76 -14.63
CA LYS A 277 -11.42 11.37 -14.89
C LYS A 277 -10.30 10.43 -15.36
N LYS A 278 -9.06 10.68 -14.98
CA LYS A 278 -7.92 9.79 -15.18
C LYS A 278 -7.67 8.96 -13.93
N ILE A 279 -7.13 7.76 -14.12
CA ILE A 279 -6.77 6.88 -13.00
C ILE A 279 -5.54 7.44 -12.29
N GLN A 280 -5.68 7.74 -11.01
CA GLN A 280 -4.59 8.11 -10.11
C GLN A 280 -4.32 6.97 -9.15
N VAL A 281 -3.06 6.55 -9.05
CA VAL A 281 -2.55 5.59 -8.07
C VAL A 281 -1.67 6.38 -7.10
N GLN A 282 -2.04 6.37 -5.83
CA GLN A 282 -1.33 7.11 -4.79
C GLN A 282 -0.97 6.18 -3.63
N PRO A 283 0.31 6.13 -3.22
CA PRO A 283 0.71 5.40 -2.03
C PRO A 283 0.14 6.08 -0.77
N GLU A 284 -0.27 5.28 0.20
CA GLU A 284 -0.72 5.75 1.52
C GLU A 284 -0.10 4.87 2.61
N ILE A 285 0.37 5.53 3.66
CA ILE A 285 0.95 4.92 4.86
C ILE A 285 -0.01 5.18 6.01
N LYS A 286 -0.54 4.10 6.59
CA LYS A 286 -1.35 4.14 7.80
C LYS A 286 -0.48 3.79 9.00
N VAL A 287 -0.50 4.67 9.98
CA VAL A 287 0.29 4.60 11.20
C VAL A 287 -0.60 4.09 12.34
N LYS A 288 -0.01 3.35 13.29
CA LYS A 288 -0.75 2.83 14.45
C LYS A 288 -1.15 3.94 15.43
N GLU A 289 -2.21 3.70 16.21
CA GLU A 289 -2.65 4.62 17.27
C GLU A 289 -1.49 4.93 18.23
N GLY A 290 -1.24 6.22 18.48
CA GLY A 290 -0.14 6.71 19.33
C GLY A 290 1.06 7.30 18.58
N PHE A 291 1.18 7.06 17.27
CA PHE A 291 2.24 7.62 16.44
C PHE A 291 1.72 8.68 15.46
N ASP A 292 2.54 9.70 15.15
CA ASP A 292 2.18 10.81 14.26
C ASP A 292 3.03 10.75 12.98
N LEU A 293 2.36 10.62 11.83
CA LEU A 293 3.00 10.58 10.50
C LEU A 293 3.80 11.87 10.21
N GLN A 294 3.39 13.03 10.75
CA GLN A 294 4.10 14.29 10.50
C GLN A 294 5.47 14.37 11.18
N LYS A 295 5.71 13.52 12.18
CA LYS A 295 6.97 13.43 12.93
C LYS A 295 7.87 12.29 12.47
N MET A 296 7.51 11.63 11.35
CA MET A 296 8.26 10.52 10.78
C MET A 296 9.10 10.99 9.60
N HIS A 297 10.38 10.62 9.61
CA HIS A 297 11.31 10.93 8.53
C HIS A 297 11.67 9.64 7.78
N PHE A 298 11.30 9.55 6.50
CA PHE A 298 11.46 8.36 5.68
C PHE A 298 12.80 8.38 4.91
N PHE A 299 13.57 7.29 5.00
CA PHE A 299 14.86 7.06 4.35
C PHE A 299 14.88 5.70 3.65
N GLU A 300 14.30 5.64 2.45
CA GLU A 300 14.12 4.39 1.67
C GLU A 300 13.42 3.28 2.48
N LYS A 301 14.19 2.36 3.08
CA LYS A 301 13.67 1.25 3.89
C LYS A 301 13.58 1.54 5.38
N TYR A 302 14.03 2.70 5.84
CA TYR A 302 14.01 3.04 7.26
C TYR A 302 13.12 4.25 7.53
N VAL A 303 12.47 4.28 8.69
CA VAL A 303 11.72 5.44 9.19
C VAL A 303 12.34 5.86 10.51
N TYR A 304 12.68 7.14 10.65
CA TYR A 304 13.10 7.71 11.92
C TYR A 304 11.91 8.36 12.62
N LEU A 305 11.78 8.09 13.91
CA LEU A 305 10.85 8.72 14.83
C LEU A 305 11.65 9.53 15.86
N GLU A 306 11.31 10.81 15.97
CA GLU A 306 11.95 11.72 16.92
C GLU A 306 11.79 11.18 18.35
N LYS A 307 12.93 10.93 19.03
CA LYS A 307 13.07 10.35 20.39
C LYS A 307 13.00 8.81 20.50
N ASP A 308 12.52 8.10 19.49
CA ASP A 308 12.39 6.64 19.55
C ASP A 308 13.47 5.90 18.73
N GLY A 309 13.93 6.48 17.60
CA GLY A 309 14.99 5.91 16.77
C GLY A 309 14.56 5.51 15.35
N PHE A 310 15.29 4.59 14.72
CA PHE A 310 15.03 4.07 13.37
C PHE A 310 14.21 2.77 13.42
N PHE A 311 13.29 2.61 12.47
CA PHE A 311 12.53 1.39 12.24
C PHE A 311 12.75 0.89 10.81
N GLU A 312 13.15 -0.38 10.65
CA GLU A 312 13.28 -1.02 9.34
C GLU A 312 11.88 -1.42 8.83
N ILE A 313 11.45 -0.87 7.70
CA ILE A 313 10.19 -1.22 7.04
C ILE A 313 10.30 -2.67 6.54
N PRO A 314 9.49 -3.60 7.06
CA PRO A 314 9.54 -4.99 6.60
C PRO A 314 9.27 -5.10 5.10
N LYS A 315 9.97 -6.01 4.41
CA LYS A 315 9.78 -6.26 2.96
C LYS A 315 8.32 -6.54 2.57
N ALA A 316 7.51 -7.08 3.48
CA ALA A 316 6.08 -7.29 3.26
C ALA A 316 5.30 -5.99 2.96
N PHE A 317 5.82 -4.83 3.37
CA PHE A 317 5.22 -3.52 3.14
C PHE A 317 5.82 -2.78 1.93
N SER A 318 6.74 -3.40 1.18
CA SER A 318 7.32 -2.76 -0.01
C SER A 318 6.28 -2.67 -1.12
N LEU A 319 6.06 -1.47 -1.64
CA LEU A 319 5.24 -1.26 -2.83
C LEU A 319 6.02 -1.64 -4.10
N PRO A 320 5.34 -1.97 -5.20
CA PRO A 320 6.00 -2.10 -6.49
C PRO A 320 6.67 -0.78 -6.88
N GLN A 321 7.93 -0.82 -7.33
CA GLN A 321 8.76 0.36 -7.68
C GLN A 321 8.05 1.42 -8.53
N ARG A 322 7.14 0.98 -9.42
CA ARG A 322 6.36 1.87 -10.29
C ARG A 322 5.37 2.79 -9.55
N TYR A 323 4.98 2.41 -8.33
CA TYR A 323 3.91 3.01 -7.53
C TYR A 323 4.37 3.45 -6.12
N GLU A 324 5.69 3.59 -5.93
CA GLU A 324 6.28 4.20 -4.73
C GLU A 324 5.96 5.70 -4.64
N GLU A 325 5.67 6.34 -5.77
CA GLU A 325 5.23 7.73 -5.87
C GLU A 325 3.84 7.84 -6.51
N LYS A 326 3.20 9.00 -6.29
CA LYS A 326 1.92 9.34 -6.94
C LYS A 326 2.07 9.26 -8.46
N LYS A 327 1.21 8.46 -9.10
CA LYS A 327 1.24 8.26 -10.55
C LYS A 327 -0.14 8.41 -11.18
N ILE A 328 -0.20 9.18 -12.27
CA ILE A 328 -1.38 9.30 -13.13
C ILE A 328 -1.18 8.36 -14.32
N ILE A 329 -2.13 7.46 -14.57
CA ILE A 329 -2.07 6.53 -15.68
C ILE A 329 -2.41 7.28 -16.98
N PRO A 330 -1.55 7.25 -18.01
CA PRO A 330 -1.87 7.86 -19.31
C PRO A 330 -3.01 7.13 -20.01
N ASN A 331 -3.82 7.86 -20.78
CA ASN A 331 -4.99 7.33 -21.51
C ASN A 331 -4.65 6.10 -22.38
N GLU A 332 -3.45 6.05 -22.98
CA GLU A 332 -2.99 4.93 -23.81
C GLU A 332 -2.80 3.63 -23.02
N GLN A 333 -2.48 3.74 -21.73
CA GLN A 333 -2.21 2.62 -20.84
C GLN A 333 -3.41 2.25 -19.96
N GLU A 334 -4.50 3.03 -19.97
CA GLU A 334 -5.68 2.79 -19.13
C GLU A 334 -6.29 1.39 -19.36
N GLU A 335 -6.45 0.96 -20.62
CA GLU A 335 -7.04 -0.36 -20.93
C GLU A 335 -6.16 -1.50 -20.38
N PHE A 336 -4.84 -1.37 -20.51
CA PHE A 336 -3.88 -2.34 -19.98
C PHE A 336 -3.90 -2.36 -18.44
N PHE A 337 -3.91 -1.18 -17.82
CA PHE A 337 -3.94 -1.03 -16.37
C PHE A 337 -5.17 -1.71 -15.77
N ILE A 338 -6.36 -1.41 -16.29
CA ILE A 338 -7.63 -1.95 -15.80
C ILE A 338 -7.73 -3.47 -15.99
N THR A 339 -7.20 -3.98 -17.10
CA THR A 339 -7.36 -5.38 -17.49
C THR A 339 -6.35 -6.28 -16.78
N PHE A 340 -5.11 -5.81 -16.60
CA PHE A 340 -4.00 -6.65 -16.13
C PHE A 340 -3.35 -6.11 -14.86
N GLU A 341 -2.96 -4.83 -14.82
CA GLU A 341 -2.18 -4.31 -13.67
C GLU A 341 -3.02 -4.23 -12.39
N LEU A 342 -4.27 -3.80 -12.47
CA LEU A 342 -5.16 -3.68 -11.31
C LEU A 342 -5.34 -5.03 -10.58
N GLN A 343 -5.35 -6.14 -11.33
CA GLN A 343 -5.43 -7.47 -10.74
C GLN A 343 -4.15 -7.86 -9.99
N ARG A 344 -2.98 -7.45 -10.49
CA ARG A 344 -1.68 -7.67 -9.82
C ARG A 344 -1.53 -6.79 -8.58
N LEU A 345 -2.16 -5.62 -8.56
CA LEU A 345 -2.12 -4.71 -7.42
C LEU A 345 -3.09 -5.08 -6.29
N LYS A 346 -3.95 -6.09 -6.46
CA LYS A 346 -5.04 -6.42 -5.53
C LYS A 346 -4.61 -6.58 -4.07
N SER A 347 -3.43 -7.14 -3.80
CA SER A 347 -2.88 -7.31 -2.44
C SER A 347 -2.43 -6.00 -1.78
N TYR A 348 -2.15 -4.96 -2.58
CA TYR A 348 -1.65 -3.67 -2.11
C TYR A 348 -2.75 -2.60 -2.00
N ILE A 349 -3.97 -2.87 -2.48
CA ILE A 349 -5.05 -1.86 -2.52
C ILE A 349 -5.62 -1.63 -1.11
N LEU A 350 -5.51 -0.38 -0.62
CA LEU A 350 -6.20 0.08 0.60
C LEU A 350 -7.57 0.65 0.27
N PHE A 351 -7.65 1.43 -0.80
CA PHE A 351 -8.90 2.01 -1.30
C PHE A 351 -8.96 1.87 -2.82
N LEU A 352 -10.12 1.47 -3.31
CA LEU A 352 -10.43 1.41 -4.74
C LEU A 352 -11.77 2.10 -4.98
N ASP A 353 -11.74 3.12 -5.82
CA ASP A 353 -12.93 3.83 -6.30
C ASP A 353 -13.89 2.85 -6.97
N ASP A 354 -15.16 2.91 -6.55
CA ASP A 354 -16.22 2.04 -7.05
C ASP A 354 -16.41 2.12 -8.57
N ARG A 355 -16.12 3.27 -9.18
CA ARG A 355 -16.20 3.48 -10.64
C ARG A 355 -15.17 2.65 -11.42
N LEU A 356 -14.12 2.16 -10.75
CA LEU A 356 -13.09 1.27 -11.31
C LEU A 356 -13.40 -0.21 -11.07
N LYS A 357 -14.38 -0.54 -10.22
CA LYS A 357 -14.79 -1.91 -9.93
C LYS A 357 -15.67 -2.45 -11.05
N LYS A 358 -15.45 -3.70 -11.44
CA LYS A 358 -16.32 -4.39 -12.41
C LYS A 358 -17.58 -4.84 -11.67
N PRO A 359 -18.78 -4.40 -12.07
CA PRO A 359 -20.01 -4.80 -11.41
C PRO A 359 -20.28 -6.30 -11.65
N GLN A 360 -20.79 -6.97 -10.63
CA GLN A 360 -21.21 -8.38 -10.67
C GLN A 360 -22.47 -8.54 -11.51
N SER A 361 -23.40 -7.59 -11.35
CA SER A 361 -24.67 -7.58 -12.05
C SER A 361 -24.88 -6.24 -12.76
N LEU A 362 -25.56 -6.26 -13.90
CA LEU A 362 -25.94 -5.04 -14.59
C LEU A 362 -27.30 -5.28 -15.26
N SER A 363 -28.35 -4.69 -14.71
CA SER A 363 -29.73 -4.85 -15.20
C SER A 363 -30.17 -3.60 -15.96
N LEU A 364 -30.97 -3.76 -17.01
CA LEU A 364 -31.52 -2.63 -17.76
C LEU A 364 -32.90 -2.27 -17.19
N LYS A 365 -33.05 -1.03 -16.75
CA LYS A 365 -34.26 -0.51 -16.12
C LYS A 365 -34.95 0.49 -17.04
N LEU A 366 -36.25 0.31 -17.21
CA LEU A 366 -37.11 1.25 -17.90
C LEU A 366 -37.77 2.16 -16.87
N ASN A 367 -37.36 3.43 -16.89
CA ASN A 367 -37.91 4.46 -16.03
C ASN A 367 -39.21 5.03 -16.59
N ASN A 368 -39.27 5.25 -17.92
CA ASN A 368 -40.44 5.83 -18.57
C ASN A 368 -40.48 5.51 -20.07
N ILE A 369 -41.69 5.31 -20.62
CA ILE A 369 -41.93 5.18 -22.06
C ILE A 369 -43.03 6.15 -22.55
N LEU A 370 -42.72 6.89 -23.62
CA LEU A 370 -43.69 7.78 -24.27
C LEU A 370 -43.92 7.35 -25.71
N LYS A 371 -45.18 7.09 -26.06
CA LYS A 371 -45.63 6.79 -27.44
C LYS A 371 -46.07 8.09 -28.12
N ARG A 372 -45.47 8.43 -29.27
CA ARG A 372 -45.88 9.57 -30.12
C ARG A 372 -46.13 9.11 -31.55
N LYS A 373 -47.24 9.55 -32.15
CA LYS A 373 -47.58 9.28 -33.56
C LYS A 373 -47.29 10.52 -34.41
N ARG A 374 -46.61 10.34 -35.55
CA ARG A 374 -46.34 11.41 -36.53
C ARG A 374 -46.41 10.85 -37.96
N LYS A 375 -47.29 11.40 -38.82
CA LYS A 375 -47.38 11.12 -40.27
C LYS A 375 -47.12 9.64 -40.62
N ASN A 376 -47.91 8.72 -40.06
CA ASN A 376 -47.85 7.26 -40.26
C ASN A 376 -46.64 6.53 -39.63
N LYS A 377 -45.93 7.14 -38.68
CA LYS A 377 -44.93 6.44 -37.86
C LYS A 377 -45.25 6.58 -36.38
N THR A 378 -45.28 5.43 -35.70
CA THR A 378 -45.30 5.37 -34.24
C THR A 378 -43.84 5.35 -33.77
N LEU A 379 -43.49 6.29 -32.91
CA LEU A 379 -42.16 6.40 -32.32
C LEU A 379 -42.31 6.34 -30.80
N PHE A 380 -41.38 5.66 -30.16
CA PHE A 380 -41.32 5.53 -28.73
C PHE A 380 -40.08 6.21 -28.18
N PHE A 381 -40.22 6.85 -27.04
CA PHE A 381 -39.14 7.53 -26.34
C PHE A 381 -38.97 6.84 -24.99
N LEU A 382 -37.85 6.15 -24.81
CA LEU A 382 -37.56 5.36 -23.63
C LEU A 382 -36.48 6.05 -22.79
N ASN A 383 -36.73 6.20 -21.49
CA ASN A 383 -35.71 6.56 -20.51
C ASN A 383 -35.20 5.27 -19.87
N LEU A 384 -33.95 4.91 -20.20
CA LEU A 384 -33.32 3.65 -19.81
C LEU A 384 -32.08 3.93 -18.96
N THR A 385 -31.95 3.19 -17.87
CA THR A 385 -30.79 3.22 -16.97
C THR A 385 -30.27 1.81 -16.76
N TYR A 386 -28.95 1.63 -16.78
CA TYR A 386 -28.33 0.40 -16.34
C TYR A 386 -28.03 0.53 -14.84
N GLU A 387 -28.50 -0.43 -14.04
CA GLU A 387 -28.32 -0.48 -12.59
C GLU A 387 -27.47 -1.70 -12.20
N SER A 388 -26.51 -1.46 -11.31
CA SER A 388 -25.68 -2.46 -10.65
C SER A 388 -25.77 -2.32 -9.14
N GLU A 389 -25.10 -3.21 -8.40
CA GLU A 389 -24.96 -3.11 -6.94
C GLU A 389 -24.17 -1.88 -6.46
N ILE A 390 -23.47 -1.20 -7.37
CA ILE A 390 -22.66 0.00 -7.09
C ILE A 390 -23.47 1.28 -7.28
N GLY A 391 -24.37 1.30 -8.26
CA GLY A 391 -25.15 2.47 -8.62
C GLY A 391 -25.73 2.36 -10.03
N SER A 392 -25.95 3.49 -10.70
CA SER A 392 -26.64 3.53 -11.99
C SER A 392 -25.95 4.40 -13.04
N VAL A 393 -26.18 4.09 -14.31
CA VAL A 393 -25.68 4.85 -15.45
C VAL A 393 -26.75 4.94 -16.53
N ASN A 394 -26.98 6.14 -17.06
CA ASN A 394 -27.97 6.32 -18.12
C ASN A 394 -27.50 5.66 -19.43
N SER A 395 -28.39 4.96 -20.13
CA SER A 395 -28.04 4.30 -21.41
C SER A 395 -27.56 5.28 -22.48
N ILE A 396 -27.93 6.57 -22.38
CA ILE A 396 -27.46 7.64 -23.27
C ILE A 396 -25.98 7.96 -23.05
N GLU A 397 -25.49 7.91 -21.81
CA GLU A 397 -24.06 8.11 -21.54
C GLU A 397 -23.25 6.98 -22.16
N ILE A 398 -23.71 5.74 -22.00
CA ILE A 398 -23.13 4.58 -22.67
C ILE A 398 -23.15 4.76 -24.20
N TYR A 399 -24.28 5.20 -24.77
CA TYR A 399 -24.40 5.45 -26.20
C TYR A 399 -23.39 6.51 -26.70
N LYS A 400 -23.20 7.61 -25.96
CA LYS A 400 -22.21 8.65 -26.29
C LYS A 400 -20.80 8.07 -26.32
N VAL A 401 -20.45 7.23 -25.34
CA VAL A 401 -19.13 6.58 -25.27
C VAL A 401 -18.92 5.56 -26.39
N ILE A 402 -19.93 4.74 -26.71
CA ILE A 402 -19.92 3.82 -27.85
C ILE A 402 -19.74 4.60 -29.17
N SER A 403 -20.43 5.73 -29.31
CA SER A 403 -20.34 6.59 -30.49
C SER A 403 -18.94 7.14 -30.70
N GLY A 404 -18.25 7.50 -29.60
CA GLY A 404 -16.84 7.91 -29.57
C GLY A 404 -15.82 6.76 -29.66
N HIS A 405 -16.24 5.54 -30.03
CA HIS A 405 -15.38 4.37 -30.23
C HIS A 405 -14.60 3.90 -28.98
N LYS A 406 -14.97 4.35 -27.79
CA LYS A 406 -14.38 3.88 -26.54
C LYS A 406 -14.91 2.49 -26.18
N LYS A 407 -14.04 1.66 -25.60
CA LYS A 407 -14.32 0.25 -25.29
C LYS A 407 -14.93 0.03 -23.90
N TYR A 408 -14.84 1.02 -23.01
CA TYR A 408 -15.33 0.98 -21.64
C TYR A 408 -15.72 2.38 -21.17
N ILE A 409 -16.46 2.44 -20.06
CA ILE A 409 -16.85 3.69 -19.37
C ILE A 409 -16.66 3.50 -17.86
N PHE A 410 -16.12 4.53 -17.20
CA PHE A 410 -16.18 4.69 -15.75
C PHE A 410 -17.48 5.42 -15.40
N SER A 411 -18.36 4.75 -14.67
CA SER A 411 -19.69 5.28 -14.37
C SER A 411 -20.04 5.03 -12.91
N ASN A 412 -21.12 5.66 -12.44
CA ASN A 412 -21.63 5.41 -11.09
C ASN A 412 -22.19 3.99 -10.92
N ALA A 413 -22.40 3.23 -12.00
CA ALA A 413 -22.67 1.79 -11.96
C ALA A 413 -21.40 0.92 -11.92
N GLY A 414 -20.22 1.53 -11.80
CA GLY A 414 -18.92 0.87 -11.92
C GLY A 414 -18.30 0.96 -13.31
N LEU A 415 -17.29 0.14 -13.53
CA LEU A 415 -16.56 -0.02 -14.79
C LEU A 415 -17.32 -0.95 -15.73
N VAL A 416 -17.88 -0.38 -16.81
CA VAL A 416 -18.67 -1.14 -17.79
C VAL A 416 -17.88 -1.34 -19.08
N PHE A 417 -17.60 -2.59 -19.43
CA PHE A 417 -17.00 -2.96 -20.71
C PHE A 417 -18.03 -3.00 -21.82
N LEU A 418 -17.91 -2.07 -22.75
CA LEU A 418 -18.88 -1.83 -23.81
C LEU A 418 -18.73 -2.80 -24.98
N LYS A 419 -17.70 -3.66 -25.00
CA LYS A 419 -17.50 -4.70 -26.03
C LYS A 419 -18.55 -5.82 -25.99
N LYS A 420 -19.23 -6.04 -24.87
CA LYS A 420 -20.20 -7.14 -24.70
C LYS A 420 -21.35 -7.11 -25.74
N PRO A 421 -21.90 -8.27 -26.16
CA PRO A 421 -22.98 -8.36 -27.14
C PRO A 421 -24.25 -7.60 -26.74
N ARG A 422 -24.56 -7.53 -25.44
CA ARG A 422 -25.74 -6.84 -24.91
C ARG A 422 -25.85 -5.37 -25.32
N PHE A 423 -24.71 -4.71 -25.59
CA PHE A 423 -24.69 -3.31 -26.04
C PHE A 423 -24.81 -3.15 -27.57
N ASN A 424 -25.02 -4.25 -28.32
CA ASN A 424 -25.16 -4.22 -29.79
C ASN A 424 -26.34 -3.36 -30.25
N TRP A 425 -27.46 -3.37 -29.53
CA TRP A 425 -28.61 -2.56 -29.91
C TRP A 425 -28.27 -1.06 -29.87
N LEU A 426 -27.52 -0.60 -28.86
CA LEU A 426 -27.02 0.79 -28.78
C LEU A 426 -26.04 1.12 -29.92
N ARG A 427 -25.19 0.18 -30.33
CA ARG A 427 -24.28 0.36 -31.49
C ARG A 427 -25.07 0.55 -32.78
N ASN A 428 -26.14 -0.22 -32.97
CA ASN A 428 -26.98 -0.15 -34.16
C ASN A 428 -27.73 1.18 -34.26
N LEU A 429 -27.99 1.86 -33.13
CA LEU A 429 -28.59 3.20 -33.11
C LEU A 429 -27.67 4.30 -33.66
N LYS A 430 -26.35 4.08 -33.72
CA LYS A 430 -25.37 5.07 -34.24
C LYS A 430 -25.70 5.53 -35.66
N ASN A 431 -26.34 4.68 -36.45
CA ASN A 431 -26.75 4.96 -37.82
C ASN A 431 -27.96 5.92 -37.90
N GLN A 432 -28.60 6.26 -36.77
CA GLN A 432 -29.78 7.11 -36.71
C GLN A 432 -29.45 8.43 -36.00
N ARG A 433 -29.05 9.47 -36.75
CA ARG A 433 -28.63 10.80 -36.25
C ARG A 433 -29.63 11.54 -35.34
N SER A 434 -30.87 11.06 -35.18
CA SER A 434 -31.95 11.67 -34.39
C SER A 434 -32.51 10.76 -33.28
N SER A 435 -31.76 9.70 -32.92
CA SER A 435 -32.21 8.67 -31.96
C SER A 435 -32.11 9.08 -30.50
N VAL A 436 -31.42 10.18 -30.17
CA VAL A 436 -31.27 10.64 -28.79
C VAL A 436 -31.68 12.11 -28.70
N LYS A 437 -32.61 12.41 -27.79
CA LYS A 437 -33.00 13.77 -27.45
C LYS A 437 -33.25 13.86 -25.94
N ASP A 438 -32.66 14.87 -25.31
CA ASP A 438 -32.72 15.08 -23.85
C ASP A 438 -32.20 13.85 -23.08
N GLN A 439 -33.09 13.15 -22.37
CA GLN A 439 -32.84 11.91 -21.62
C GLN A 439 -33.57 10.69 -22.20
N PHE A 440 -34.06 10.77 -23.44
CA PHE A 440 -34.80 9.68 -24.09
C PHE A 440 -34.08 9.13 -25.31
N ILE A 441 -34.12 7.79 -25.43
CA ILE A 441 -33.76 7.05 -26.63
C ILE A 441 -35.04 6.86 -27.46
N LYS A 442 -35.01 7.36 -28.68
CA LYS A 442 -36.07 7.24 -29.68
C LYS A 442 -35.90 5.94 -30.45
N LEU A 443 -36.89 5.06 -30.33
CA LEU A 443 -36.95 3.75 -30.97
C LEU A 443 -38.22 3.61 -31.84
N SER A 444 -38.13 2.83 -32.91
CA SER A 444 -39.30 2.33 -33.61
C SER A 444 -39.95 1.16 -32.83
N THR A 445 -41.19 0.79 -33.18
CA THR A 445 -41.85 -0.41 -32.59
C THR A 445 -40.96 -1.65 -32.71
N LEU A 446 -40.32 -1.81 -33.87
CA LEU A 446 -39.48 -2.95 -34.21
C LEU A 446 -38.19 -2.96 -33.36
N ASP A 447 -37.57 -1.80 -33.16
CA ASP A 447 -36.38 -1.67 -32.30
C ASP A 447 -36.69 -2.01 -30.84
N ILE A 448 -37.89 -1.71 -30.37
CA ILE A 448 -38.34 -2.05 -29.02
C ILE A 448 -38.55 -3.56 -28.87
N ILE A 449 -39.26 -4.18 -29.82
CA ILE A 449 -39.46 -5.64 -29.81
C ILE A 449 -38.11 -6.35 -29.75
N ARG A 450 -37.12 -5.86 -30.52
CA ARG A 450 -35.75 -6.38 -30.44
C ARG A 450 -35.08 -6.16 -29.10
N LEU A 451 -35.25 -4.99 -28.52
CA LEU A 451 -34.67 -4.67 -27.22
C LEU A 451 -35.20 -5.65 -26.17
N PHE A 452 -36.51 -5.90 -26.15
CA PHE A 452 -37.13 -6.86 -25.24
C PHE A 452 -36.70 -8.31 -25.47
N LEU A 453 -36.36 -8.68 -26.71
CA LEU A 453 -35.83 -10.02 -27.01
C LEU A 453 -34.35 -10.18 -26.62
N LEU A 454 -33.59 -9.09 -26.53
CA LEU A 454 -32.14 -9.12 -26.30
C LEU A 454 -31.74 -8.78 -24.85
N GLU A 455 -32.59 -8.09 -24.12
CA GLU A 455 -32.34 -7.62 -22.75
C GLU A 455 -33.60 -7.82 -21.90
N ASP A 456 -33.42 -8.36 -20.70
CA ASP A 456 -34.47 -8.38 -19.69
C ASP A 456 -34.66 -6.97 -19.12
N ILE A 457 -35.74 -6.31 -19.54
CA ILE A 457 -36.07 -4.96 -19.10
C ILE A 457 -36.92 -5.03 -17.83
N GLN A 458 -36.39 -4.47 -16.74
CA GLN A 458 -37.10 -4.35 -15.49
C GLN A 458 -37.77 -2.97 -15.38
N LEU A 459 -38.99 -2.90 -14.87
CA LEU A 459 -39.67 -1.64 -14.62
C LEU A 459 -39.17 -1.00 -13.33
N SER A 460 -38.91 0.31 -13.36
CA SER A 460 -38.64 1.08 -12.14
C SER A 460 -39.91 1.27 -11.32
N GLN A 461 -39.82 1.20 -9.99
CA GLN A 461 -40.99 1.28 -9.09
C GLN A 461 -41.37 2.71 -8.68
N SER A 462 -40.67 3.73 -9.16
CA SER A 462 -40.71 5.08 -8.60
C SER A 462 -42.00 5.89 -8.88
N ASP A 463 -42.84 5.52 -9.86
CA ASP A 463 -44.03 6.30 -10.25
C ASP A 463 -45.27 5.45 -10.53
N ILE A 464 -46.17 5.24 -9.57
CA ILE A 464 -47.30 4.29 -9.69
C ILE A 464 -48.17 4.51 -10.95
N LYS A 465 -48.54 5.76 -11.28
CA LYS A 465 -49.36 6.07 -12.47
C LYS A 465 -48.58 5.97 -13.78
N GLY A 466 -47.32 6.41 -13.80
CA GLY A 466 -46.44 6.31 -14.97
C GLY A 466 -46.06 4.85 -15.27
N VAL A 467 -45.87 4.06 -14.22
CA VAL A 467 -45.56 2.63 -14.26
C VAL A 467 -46.73 1.84 -14.82
N GLN A 468 -47.99 2.12 -14.45
CA GLN A 468 -49.14 1.44 -15.04
C GLN A 468 -49.25 1.67 -16.55
N LYS A 469 -49.09 2.92 -17.01
CA LYS A 469 -49.11 3.25 -18.44
C LYS A 469 -47.92 2.61 -19.19
N THR A 470 -46.74 2.61 -18.57
CA THR A 470 -45.53 2.00 -19.11
C THR A 470 -45.69 0.49 -19.22
N LYS A 471 -46.17 -0.16 -18.15
CA LYS A 471 -46.45 -1.59 -18.11
C LYS A 471 -47.47 -1.98 -19.17
N LYS A 472 -48.58 -1.26 -19.29
CA LYS A 472 -49.59 -1.51 -20.31
C LYS A 472 -49.04 -1.45 -21.74
N LEU A 473 -48.24 -0.43 -22.06
CA LEU A 473 -47.59 -0.32 -23.37
C LEU A 473 -46.55 -1.42 -23.61
N LEU A 474 -45.88 -1.89 -22.56
CA LEU A 474 -44.94 -3.00 -22.62
C LEU A 474 -45.67 -4.33 -22.83
N ASP A 475 -46.76 -4.54 -22.09
CA ASP A 475 -47.64 -5.70 -22.21
C ASP A 475 -48.21 -5.79 -23.63
N GLU A 476 -48.79 -4.70 -24.18
CA GLU A 476 -49.25 -4.62 -25.60
C GLU A 476 -48.16 -5.06 -26.60
N LEU A 477 -46.92 -4.62 -26.41
CA LEU A 477 -45.82 -4.95 -27.32
C LEU A 477 -45.29 -6.37 -27.14
N SER A 478 -45.38 -6.92 -25.93
CA SER A 478 -44.93 -8.26 -25.59
C SER A 478 -45.95 -9.35 -25.96
N SER A 479 -47.25 -9.07 -25.81
CA SER A 479 -48.34 -9.97 -26.17
C SER A 479 -48.71 -9.90 -27.65
N PHE A 480 -48.20 -8.91 -28.38
CA PHE A 480 -48.58 -8.61 -29.77
C PHE A 480 -50.08 -8.34 -29.92
N GLU A 481 -50.69 -7.71 -28.91
CA GLU A 481 -52.12 -7.37 -28.88
C GLU A 481 -52.33 -5.84 -28.85
N THR A 482 -53.50 -5.41 -29.31
CA THR A 482 -53.88 -4.00 -29.34
C THR A 482 -55.31 -3.83 -28.83
N GLU A 483 -55.54 -2.82 -28.00
CA GLU A 483 -56.89 -2.47 -27.54
C GLU A 483 -57.78 -1.89 -28.64
N LYS A 484 -57.17 -1.46 -29.75
CA LYS A 484 -57.94 -0.98 -30.89
C LYS A 484 -58.73 -2.14 -31.48
N MET A 485 -60.06 -2.05 -31.36
CA MET A 485 -60.97 -2.97 -32.02
C MET A 485 -60.82 -2.86 -33.54
N PHE A 486 -60.91 -4.01 -34.22
CA PHE A 486 -61.04 -4.10 -35.67
C PHE A 486 -62.47 -4.50 -36.02
N ASP A 487 -62.97 -4.03 -37.16
CA ASP A 487 -64.33 -4.26 -37.62
C ASP A 487 -64.32 -5.02 -38.96
N ILE A 488 -64.68 -6.31 -38.92
CA ILE A 488 -64.76 -7.17 -40.11
C ILE A 488 -66.16 -7.18 -40.76
N SER A 489 -67.05 -6.24 -40.44
CA SER A 489 -68.44 -6.22 -40.96
C SER A 489 -68.56 -6.18 -42.48
N LEU A 490 -67.53 -5.70 -43.19
CA LEU A 490 -67.48 -5.74 -44.67
C LEU A 490 -67.17 -7.13 -45.23
N LEU A 491 -66.66 -8.05 -44.41
CA LEU A 491 -66.38 -9.43 -44.80
C LEU A 491 -67.66 -10.27 -44.71
N LYS A 492 -68.10 -10.83 -45.84
CA LYS A 492 -69.25 -11.75 -45.90
C LYS A 492 -68.86 -13.19 -45.55
N ALA A 493 -68.09 -13.39 -44.49
CA ALA A 493 -67.68 -14.70 -43.99
C ALA A 493 -67.55 -14.69 -42.47
N SER A 494 -67.83 -15.83 -41.84
CA SER A 494 -67.46 -16.09 -40.44
C SER A 494 -66.03 -16.61 -40.37
N LEU A 495 -65.21 -16.02 -39.49
CA LEU A 495 -63.88 -16.52 -39.20
C LEU A 495 -63.96 -17.67 -38.18
N ARG A 496 -63.05 -18.64 -38.30
CA ARG A 496 -62.85 -19.67 -37.26
C ARG A 496 -62.06 -19.08 -36.09
N PRO A 497 -62.15 -19.63 -34.86
CA PRO A 497 -61.48 -19.06 -33.68
C PRO A 497 -59.98 -18.79 -33.87
N TYR A 498 -59.24 -19.70 -34.51
CA TYR A 498 -57.82 -19.50 -34.79
C TYR A 498 -57.55 -18.40 -35.83
N GLN A 499 -58.46 -18.18 -36.78
CA GLN A 499 -58.36 -17.10 -37.76
C GLN A 499 -58.63 -15.74 -37.12
N GLU A 500 -59.46 -15.68 -36.08
CA GLU A 500 -59.63 -14.46 -35.28
C GLU A 500 -58.35 -14.09 -34.53
N ILE A 501 -57.62 -15.07 -34.01
CA ILE A 501 -56.30 -14.86 -33.40
C ILE A 501 -55.32 -14.32 -34.46
N GLY A 502 -55.29 -14.94 -35.64
CA GLY A 502 -54.47 -14.46 -36.76
C GLY A 502 -54.80 -13.01 -37.14
N ILE A 503 -56.08 -12.65 -37.17
CA ILE A 503 -56.50 -11.27 -37.44
C ILE A 503 -56.13 -10.29 -36.33
N LYS A 504 -56.26 -10.67 -35.06
CA LYS A 504 -55.78 -9.84 -33.93
C LYS A 504 -54.30 -9.50 -34.11
N TRP A 505 -53.49 -10.49 -34.48
CA TRP A 505 -52.07 -10.29 -34.74
C TRP A 505 -51.81 -9.40 -35.96
N LEU A 506 -52.48 -9.66 -37.09
CA LEU A 506 -52.36 -8.82 -38.30
C LEU A 506 -52.78 -7.37 -38.03
N TRP A 507 -53.83 -7.17 -37.24
CA TRP A 507 -54.30 -5.85 -36.84
C TRP A 507 -53.32 -5.15 -35.90
N PHE A 508 -52.71 -5.87 -34.96
CA PHE A 508 -51.62 -5.35 -34.14
C PHE A 508 -50.46 -4.85 -35.01
N LEU A 509 -50.04 -5.62 -36.02
CA LEU A 509 -49.00 -5.22 -36.95
C LEU A 509 -49.39 -3.92 -37.66
N TYR A 510 -50.59 -3.88 -38.23
CA TYR A 510 -51.10 -2.71 -38.94
C TYR A 510 -51.12 -1.45 -38.06
N VAL A 511 -51.71 -1.52 -36.87
CA VAL A 511 -51.83 -0.40 -35.92
C VAL A 511 -50.47 0.15 -35.48
N ASN A 512 -49.45 -0.70 -35.45
CA ASN A 512 -48.10 -0.36 -35.05
C ASN A 512 -47.14 -0.08 -36.23
N ASN A 513 -47.67 0.01 -37.46
CA ASN A 513 -46.91 0.22 -38.71
C ASN A 513 -45.80 -0.83 -38.90
N LEU A 514 -46.13 -2.09 -38.62
CA LEU A 514 -45.29 -3.23 -38.88
C LEU A 514 -45.81 -3.99 -40.10
N SER A 515 -44.90 -4.71 -40.73
CA SER A 515 -45.18 -5.69 -41.77
C SER A 515 -44.98 -7.09 -41.20
N GLY A 516 -45.52 -8.12 -41.87
CA GLY A 516 -45.46 -9.48 -41.34
C GLY A 516 -45.45 -10.56 -42.41
N LEU A 517 -45.09 -11.76 -41.97
CA LEU A 517 -45.25 -13.00 -42.72
C LEU A 517 -46.32 -13.83 -42.01
N LEU A 518 -47.42 -14.11 -42.71
CA LEU A 518 -48.43 -15.04 -42.22
C LEU A 518 -48.07 -16.44 -42.71
N CYS A 519 -47.53 -17.23 -41.79
CA CYS A 519 -46.93 -18.53 -42.06
C CYS A 519 -47.84 -19.72 -41.70
N ASP A 520 -49.16 -19.52 -41.67
CA ASP A 520 -50.10 -20.60 -41.37
C ASP A 520 -49.99 -21.73 -42.41
N ASP A 521 -50.21 -22.97 -41.97
CA ASP A 521 -50.23 -24.14 -42.85
C ASP A 521 -51.20 -23.99 -44.03
N MET A 522 -50.92 -24.72 -45.10
CA MET A 522 -51.77 -24.77 -46.29
C MET A 522 -53.18 -25.23 -45.90
N GLY A 523 -54.21 -24.53 -46.40
CA GLY A 523 -55.61 -24.85 -46.11
C GLY A 523 -56.20 -24.18 -44.85
N LEU A 524 -55.40 -23.53 -43.99
CA LEU A 524 -55.92 -22.84 -42.80
C LEU A 524 -56.63 -21.51 -43.09
N GLY A 525 -56.58 -21.03 -44.35
CA GLY A 525 -57.34 -19.85 -44.78
C GLY A 525 -56.60 -18.52 -44.67
N LYS A 526 -55.30 -18.49 -44.98
CA LYS A 526 -54.48 -17.26 -45.08
C LYS A 526 -55.14 -16.16 -45.92
N THR A 527 -55.76 -16.54 -47.03
CA THR A 527 -56.52 -15.64 -47.91
C THR A 527 -57.71 -15.00 -47.19
N HIS A 528 -58.46 -15.77 -46.40
CA HIS A 528 -59.60 -15.26 -45.63
C HIS A 528 -59.16 -14.26 -44.55
N GLN A 529 -58.07 -14.57 -43.83
CA GLN A 529 -57.48 -13.63 -42.88
C GLN A 529 -57.02 -12.35 -43.58
N SER A 530 -56.34 -12.47 -44.72
CA SER A 530 -55.90 -11.30 -45.49
C SER A 530 -57.07 -10.41 -45.94
N MET A 531 -58.18 -11.01 -46.39
CA MET A 531 -59.41 -10.30 -46.73
C MET A 531 -60.06 -9.64 -45.52
N ALA A 532 -60.09 -10.31 -44.37
CA ALA A 532 -60.60 -9.75 -43.11
C ALA A 532 -59.78 -8.53 -42.64
N LEU A 533 -58.45 -8.54 -42.86
CA LEU A 533 -57.59 -7.38 -42.59
C LEU A 533 -57.95 -6.21 -43.51
N ILE A 534 -58.10 -6.46 -44.82
CA ILE A 534 -58.52 -5.43 -45.78
C ILE A 534 -59.89 -4.85 -45.39
N ALA A 535 -60.87 -5.70 -45.03
CA ALA A 535 -62.19 -5.27 -44.57
C ALA A 535 -62.10 -4.29 -43.40
N SER A 536 -61.30 -4.65 -42.39
CA SER A 536 -61.08 -3.85 -41.19
C SER A 536 -60.48 -2.50 -41.50
N ILE A 537 -59.48 -2.46 -42.39
CA ILE A 537 -58.81 -1.22 -42.77
C ILE A 537 -59.71 -0.34 -43.62
N HIS A 538 -60.35 -0.93 -44.63
CA HIS A 538 -61.23 -0.23 -45.57
C HIS A 538 -62.42 0.44 -44.87
N LYS A 539 -62.92 -0.20 -43.81
CA LYS A 539 -63.97 0.37 -42.96
C LYS A 539 -63.52 1.66 -42.26
N THR A 540 -62.26 1.69 -41.80
CA THR A 540 -61.70 2.86 -41.10
C THR A 540 -61.21 3.96 -42.06
N ASN A 541 -60.68 3.57 -43.21
CA ASN A 541 -60.16 4.49 -44.22
C ASN A 541 -60.23 3.84 -45.61
N LYS A 542 -60.87 4.52 -46.57
CA LYS A 542 -60.86 4.08 -47.97
C LYS A 542 -59.46 4.29 -48.54
N SER A 543 -58.81 3.19 -48.89
CA SER A 543 -57.44 3.16 -49.36
C SER A 543 -57.26 2.24 -50.57
N LYS A 544 -56.08 2.32 -51.20
CA LYS A 544 -55.68 1.46 -52.30
C LYS A 544 -54.92 0.22 -51.80
N TYR A 545 -55.25 -0.96 -52.29
CA TYR A 545 -54.63 -2.24 -51.92
C TYR A 545 -53.99 -2.91 -53.13
N LEU A 546 -52.96 -3.72 -52.88
CA LEU A 546 -52.32 -4.56 -53.89
C LEU A 546 -52.31 -6.01 -53.43
N VAL A 547 -52.72 -6.92 -54.31
CA VAL A 547 -52.53 -8.36 -54.16
C VAL A 547 -51.70 -8.87 -55.33
N VAL A 548 -50.58 -9.50 -55.03
CA VAL A 548 -49.71 -10.16 -56.00
C VAL A 548 -49.72 -11.64 -55.70
N CYS A 549 -50.06 -12.47 -56.68
CA CYS A 549 -50.17 -13.91 -56.51
C CYS A 549 -49.58 -14.68 -57.71
N PRO A 550 -49.38 -16.00 -57.60
CA PRO A 550 -49.05 -16.83 -58.76
C PRO A 550 -50.13 -16.72 -59.85
N THR A 551 -49.72 -16.79 -61.12
CA THR A 551 -50.67 -16.68 -62.25
C THR A 551 -51.80 -17.70 -62.19
N SER A 552 -51.52 -18.90 -61.67
CA SER A 552 -52.48 -19.99 -61.52
C SER A 552 -53.63 -19.70 -60.55
N VAL A 553 -53.48 -18.76 -59.62
CA VAL A 553 -54.47 -18.50 -58.55
C VAL A 553 -55.12 -17.11 -58.66
N ILE A 554 -54.85 -16.34 -59.72
CA ILE A 554 -55.48 -15.02 -59.91
C ILE A 554 -57.01 -15.13 -59.93
N TYR A 555 -57.55 -16.05 -60.74
CA TYR A 555 -59.01 -16.22 -60.85
C TYR A 555 -59.64 -16.65 -59.52
N HIS A 556 -58.92 -17.47 -58.74
CA HIS A 556 -59.37 -17.88 -57.41
C HIS A 556 -59.43 -16.68 -56.44
N TRP A 557 -58.40 -15.84 -56.43
CA TRP A 557 -58.41 -14.59 -55.66
C TRP A 557 -59.55 -13.66 -56.08
N GLU A 558 -59.78 -13.49 -57.38
CA GLU A 558 -60.88 -12.68 -57.89
C GLU A 558 -62.26 -13.19 -57.42
N GLU A 559 -62.50 -14.50 -57.52
CA GLU A 559 -63.74 -15.13 -57.07
C GLU A 559 -63.97 -14.91 -55.57
N LEU A 560 -62.94 -15.16 -54.76
CA LEU A 560 -63.00 -14.99 -53.30
C LEU A 560 -63.25 -13.53 -52.92
N LEU A 561 -62.58 -12.58 -53.56
CA LEU A 561 -62.78 -11.15 -53.31
C LEU A 561 -64.20 -10.71 -53.69
N ARG A 562 -64.73 -11.14 -54.84
CA ARG A 562 -66.11 -10.84 -55.25
C ARG A 562 -67.13 -11.45 -54.29
N LYS A 563 -66.89 -12.66 -53.81
CA LYS A 563 -67.78 -13.39 -52.90
C LYS A 563 -67.77 -12.79 -51.49
N PHE A 564 -66.59 -12.56 -50.93
CA PHE A 564 -66.41 -12.23 -49.51
C PHE A 564 -66.20 -10.74 -49.23
N LEU A 565 -65.78 -9.94 -50.21
CA LEU A 565 -65.60 -8.49 -50.10
C LEU A 565 -66.28 -7.71 -51.25
N PRO A 566 -67.59 -7.91 -51.49
CA PRO A 566 -68.27 -7.30 -52.64
C PRO A 566 -68.33 -5.76 -52.61
N SER A 567 -68.09 -5.14 -51.45
CA SER A 567 -68.03 -3.68 -51.31
C SER A 567 -66.71 -3.07 -51.81
N ILE A 568 -65.70 -3.89 -52.11
CA ILE A 568 -64.38 -3.45 -52.56
C ILE A 568 -64.28 -3.65 -54.06
N LYS A 569 -64.00 -2.57 -54.79
CA LYS A 569 -63.89 -2.63 -56.26
C LYS A 569 -62.52 -3.21 -56.65
N VAL A 570 -62.53 -4.36 -57.32
CA VAL A 570 -61.32 -5.10 -57.71
C VAL A 570 -60.98 -4.86 -59.19
N CYS A 571 -59.74 -4.46 -59.46
CA CYS A 571 -59.16 -4.37 -60.80
C CYS A 571 -58.21 -5.55 -61.01
N VAL A 572 -58.52 -6.46 -61.94
CA VAL A 572 -57.62 -7.55 -62.32
C VAL A 572 -56.67 -7.06 -63.40
N TYR A 573 -55.41 -6.89 -63.03
CA TYR A 573 -54.34 -6.41 -63.91
C TYR A 573 -53.50 -7.58 -64.43
N HIS A 574 -54.08 -8.31 -65.38
CA HIS A 574 -53.48 -9.46 -66.06
C HIS A 574 -54.01 -9.57 -67.51
N GLY A 575 -53.26 -10.21 -68.43
CA GLY A 575 -53.72 -10.49 -69.80
C GLY A 575 -53.14 -9.55 -70.88
N VAL A 576 -53.72 -9.49 -72.07
CA VAL A 576 -53.17 -8.68 -73.19
C VAL A 576 -53.68 -7.24 -73.16
N PHE A 577 -54.91 -7.02 -72.68
CA PHE A 577 -55.56 -5.71 -72.62
C PHE A 577 -55.52 -5.11 -71.19
N ARG A 578 -54.30 -4.93 -70.66
CA ARG A 578 -54.06 -4.35 -69.34
C ARG A 578 -54.04 -2.81 -69.42
N ASN A 579 -54.79 -2.11 -68.56
CA ASN A 579 -54.74 -0.64 -68.48
C ASN A 579 -54.79 -0.14 -67.02
N LEU A 580 -53.74 0.54 -66.59
CA LEU A 580 -53.65 1.09 -65.22
C LEU A 580 -54.57 2.28 -64.96
N LYS A 581 -55.10 2.92 -66.02
CA LYS A 581 -56.07 4.02 -65.87
C LYS A 581 -57.34 3.58 -65.16
N ASP A 582 -57.74 2.33 -65.36
CA ASP A 582 -58.94 1.74 -64.77
C ASP A 582 -58.82 1.60 -63.24
N PHE A 583 -57.60 1.39 -62.74
CA PHE A 583 -57.32 1.33 -61.30
C PHE A 583 -57.36 2.70 -60.62
N ASN A 584 -56.82 3.73 -61.27
CA ASN A 584 -56.71 5.07 -60.66
C ASN A 584 -58.08 5.73 -60.46
N ASN A 585 -59.01 5.51 -61.38
CA ASN A 585 -60.28 6.23 -61.40
C ASN A 585 -61.37 5.60 -60.51
N ASP A 586 -61.38 4.27 -60.32
CA ASP A 586 -62.58 3.65 -59.74
C ASP A 586 -62.38 2.31 -59.00
N CYS A 587 -61.15 1.86 -58.74
CA CYS A 587 -60.91 0.58 -58.05
C CYS A 587 -60.18 0.75 -56.72
N ASP A 588 -60.50 -0.08 -55.72
CA ASP A 588 -59.86 -0.05 -54.40
C ASP A 588 -58.70 -1.04 -54.32
N LEU A 589 -58.79 -2.18 -55.02
CA LEU A 589 -57.80 -3.26 -54.98
C LEU A 589 -57.27 -3.60 -56.38
N LEU A 590 -55.94 -3.67 -56.51
CA LEU A 590 -55.26 -4.14 -57.71
C LEU A 590 -54.82 -5.60 -57.51
N LEU A 591 -55.30 -6.51 -58.35
CA LEU A 591 -54.94 -7.93 -58.34
C LEU A 591 -54.05 -8.22 -59.55
N THR A 592 -52.83 -8.72 -59.34
CA THR A 592 -51.88 -8.99 -60.43
C THR A 592 -51.00 -10.21 -60.15
N SER A 593 -50.18 -10.62 -61.12
CA SER A 593 -49.19 -11.68 -60.95
C SER A 593 -47.77 -11.15 -60.78
N TYR A 594 -46.90 -11.96 -60.18
CA TYR A 594 -45.47 -11.65 -60.08
C TYR A 594 -44.82 -11.35 -61.43
N GLY A 595 -45.23 -12.06 -62.48
CA GLY A 595 -44.70 -11.86 -63.84
C GLY A 595 -45.04 -10.49 -64.39
N VAL A 596 -46.28 -10.04 -64.23
CA VAL A 596 -46.74 -8.72 -64.68
C VAL A 596 -46.05 -7.61 -63.89
N LEU A 597 -46.05 -7.71 -62.55
CA LEU A 597 -45.39 -6.74 -61.68
C LEU A 597 -43.91 -6.59 -62.01
N ARG A 598 -43.22 -7.70 -62.32
CA ARG A 598 -41.82 -7.68 -62.75
C ARG A 598 -41.64 -6.90 -64.06
N SER A 599 -42.46 -7.18 -65.06
CA SER A 599 -42.37 -6.55 -66.39
C SER A 599 -42.69 -5.06 -66.36
N GLU A 600 -43.64 -4.64 -65.51
CA GLU A 600 -44.17 -3.27 -65.47
C GLU A 600 -43.78 -2.51 -64.20
N LYS A 601 -42.65 -2.88 -63.59
CA LYS A 601 -42.17 -2.36 -62.31
C LYS A 601 -42.17 -0.82 -62.19
N GLU A 602 -41.92 -0.09 -63.28
CA GLU A 602 -41.83 1.37 -63.27
C GLU A 602 -43.19 2.04 -63.03
N ASP A 603 -44.28 1.40 -63.45
CA ASP A 603 -45.62 1.94 -63.22
C ASP A 603 -46.11 1.61 -61.82
N PHE A 604 -45.88 0.37 -61.35
CA PHE A 604 -46.17 -0.02 -59.97
C PHE A 604 -45.42 0.82 -58.93
N LYS A 605 -44.20 1.26 -59.25
CA LYS A 605 -43.40 2.15 -58.39
C LYS A 605 -44.01 3.55 -58.22
N LYS A 606 -44.91 4.00 -59.09
CA LYS A 606 -45.57 5.32 -58.96
C LYS A 606 -46.78 5.26 -58.03
N LEU A 607 -47.35 4.07 -57.84
CA LEU A 607 -48.55 3.86 -57.03
C LEU A 607 -48.20 3.74 -55.54
N LYS A 608 -49.13 4.18 -54.69
CA LYS A 608 -49.04 4.03 -53.23
C LYS A 608 -50.18 3.17 -52.74
N PHE A 609 -49.85 2.17 -51.94
CA PHE A 609 -50.81 1.24 -51.37
C PHE A 609 -50.82 1.38 -49.84
N GLU A 610 -51.97 1.11 -49.23
CA GLU A 610 -52.07 0.94 -47.79
C GLU A 610 -51.50 -0.41 -47.38
N ILE A 611 -51.89 -1.47 -48.10
CA ILE A 611 -51.32 -2.80 -47.94
C ILE A 611 -50.94 -3.38 -49.29
N ALA A 612 -49.76 -4.01 -49.35
CA ALA A 612 -49.40 -4.95 -50.39
C ALA A 612 -49.32 -6.37 -49.82
N ILE A 613 -50.13 -7.27 -50.37
CA ILE A 613 -50.17 -8.69 -50.02
C ILE A 613 -49.45 -9.47 -51.11
N TYR A 614 -48.54 -10.34 -50.70
CA TYR A 614 -47.74 -11.19 -51.57
C TYR A 614 -48.04 -12.66 -51.24
N ASP A 615 -48.88 -13.28 -52.07
CA ASP A 615 -49.25 -14.68 -51.93
C ASP A 615 -48.15 -15.59 -52.47
N GLU A 616 -47.82 -16.67 -51.77
CA GLU A 616 -46.65 -17.52 -52.02
C GLU A 616 -45.35 -16.70 -52.20
N ILE A 617 -45.06 -15.84 -51.22
CA ILE A 617 -43.94 -14.88 -51.27
C ILE A 617 -42.57 -15.54 -51.50
N GLN A 618 -42.41 -16.83 -51.20
CA GLN A 618 -41.18 -17.59 -51.44
C GLN A 618 -40.78 -17.62 -52.93
N ILE A 619 -41.70 -17.32 -53.87
CA ILE A 619 -41.35 -17.08 -55.29
C ILE A 619 -40.26 -15.99 -55.43
N ALA A 620 -40.20 -15.04 -54.49
CA ALA A 620 -39.22 -13.95 -54.46
C ALA A 620 -38.05 -14.20 -53.49
N LYS A 621 -37.77 -15.46 -53.11
CA LYS A 621 -36.70 -15.83 -52.17
C LYS A 621 -35.29 -15.45 -52.63
N ASN A 622 -35.04 -15.29 -53.93
CA ASN A 622 -33.74 -14.87 -54.44
C ASN A 622 -33.64 -13.34 -54.57
N ALA A 623 -32.82 -12.72 -53.69
CA ALA A 623 -32.58 -11.28 -53.65
C ALA A 623 -32.04 -10.68 -54.97
N ASN A 624 -31.33 -11.50 -55.78
CA ASN A 624 -30.78 -11.06 -57.07
C ASN A 624 -31.78 -11.09 -58.21
N SER A 625 -32.93 -11.76 -58.03
CA SER A 625 -33.96 -11.90 -59.06
C SER A 625 -34.60 -10.55 -59.41
N GLN A 626 -35.03 -10.41 -60.66
CA GLN A 626 -35.79 -9.23 -61.10
C GLN A 626 -37.12 -9.10 -60.35
N THR A 627 -37.78 -10.22 -60.04
CA THR A 627 -39.03 -10.25 -59.26
C THR A 627 -38.84 -9.65 -57.88
N HIS A 628 -37.82 -10.09 -57.14
CA HIS A 628 -37.51 -9.54 -55.81
C HIS A 628 -37.21 -8.04 -55.88
N LYS A 629 -36.37 -7.62 -56.84
CA LYS A 629 -36.04 -6.20 -57.04
C LYS A 629 -37.28 -5.36 -57.35
N ALA A 630 -38.24 -5.89 -58.11
CA ALA A 630 -39.49 -5.20 -58.42
C ALA A 630 -40.38 -5.07 -57.17
N LEU A 631 -40.59 -6.15 -56.41
CA LEU A 631 -41.36 -6.13 -55.16
C LEU A 631 -40.79 -5.17 -54.12
N ARG A 632 -39.47 -5.13 -53.98
CA ARG A 632 -38.78 -4.25 -53.02
C ARG A 632 -39.13 -2.77 -53.24
N ASN A 633 -39.39 -2.37 -54.49
CA ASN A 633 -39.70 -0.99 -54.89
C ASN A 633 -41.18 -0.61 -54.74
N ILE A 634 -42.06 -1.52 -54.33
CA ILE A 634 -43.48 -1.22 -54.11
C ILE A 634 -43.67 -0.32 -52.89
N HIS A 635 -44.36 0.81 -53.05
CA HIS A 635 -44.68 1.69 -51.93
C HIS A 635 -45.98 1.25 -51.25
N ALA A 636 -45.85 0.57 -50.10
CA ALA A 636 -46.97 0.18 -49.24
C ALA A 636 -46.71 0.57 -47.78
N ASN A 637 -47.74 0.98 -47.03
CA ASN A 637 -47.62 1.25 -45.59
C ASN A 637 -47.36 -0.05 -44.80
N MET A 638 -48.07 -1.13 -45.16
CA MET A 638 -47.86 -2.48 -44.65
C MET A 638 -47.59 -3.44 -45.81
N ARG A 639 -46.63 -4.33 -45.62
CA ARG A 639 -46.37 -5.46 -46.54
C ARG A 639 -46.71 -6.76 -45.81
N LEU A 640 -47.51 -7.61 -46.43
CA LEU A 640 -47.90 -8.89 -45.86
C LEU A 640 -47.50 -10.01 -46.82
N GLY A 641 -46.56 -10.86 -46.42
CA GLY A 641 -46.24 -12.07 -47.16
C GLY A 641 -47.06 -13.24 -46.65
N LEU A 642 -47.64 -14.03 -47.55
CA LEU A 642 -48.33 -15.28 -47.24
C LEU A 642 -47.48 -16.42 -47.77
N THR A 643 -47.25 -17.43 -46.94
CA THR A 643 -46.53 -18.64 -47.34
C THR A 643 -46.82 -19.76 -46.34
N GLY A 644 -46.86 -21.02 -46.77
CA GLY A 644 -46.81 -22.15 -45.83
C GLY A 644 -45.39 -22.55 -45.44
N THR A 645 -44.39 -22.09 -46.21
CA THR A 645 -43.00 -22.55 -46.13
C THR A 645 -42.05 -21.34 -46.20
N PRO A 646 -41.89 -20.58 -45.11
CA PRO A 646 -41.08 -19.35 -45.10
C PRO A 646 -39.58 -19.59 -45.26
N ILE A 647 -39.11 -20.81 -44.97
CA ILE A 647 -37.73 -21.27 -45.16
C ILE A 647 -37.81 -22.57 -45.96
N GLU A 648 -37.09 -22.66 -47.07
CA GLU A 648 -36.95 -23.92 -47.80
C GLU A 648 -35.59 -24.57 -47.51
N ASN A 649 -34.50 -23.94 -47.96
CA ASN A 649 -33.20 -24.60 -47.98
C ASN A 649 -32.08 -23.82 -47.25
N TYR A 650 -32.10 -22.49 -47.30
CA TYR A 650 -30.98 -21.67 -46.81
C TYR A 650 -31.46 -20.45 -46.01
N LEU A 651 -30.71 -20.05 -44.97
CA LEU A 651 -31.04 -18.86 -44.15
C LEU A 651 -31.03 -17.56 -44.97
N ARG A 652 -30.30 -17.53 -46.09
CA ARG A 652 -30.28 -16.40 -47.02
C ARG A 652 -31.64 -16.18 -47.70
N GLU A 653 -32.41 -17.25 -47.95
CA GLU A 653 -33.75 -17.15 -48.53
C GLU A 653 -34.71 -16.43 -47.57
N LEU A 654 -34.63 -16.77 -46.28
CA LEU A 654 -35.38 -16.10 -45.22
C LEU A 654 -35.02 -14.61 -45.16
N LYS A 655 -33.73 -14.28 -45.12
CA LYS A 655 -33.27 -12.89 -45.11
C LYS A 655 -33.87 -12.08 -46.26
N SER A 656 -33.83 -12.65 -47.46
CA SER A 656 -34.38 -12.04 -48.67
C SER A 656 -35.87 -11.75 -48.52
N ILE A 657 -36.67 -12.72 -48.06
CA ILE A 657 -38.11 -12.50 -47.81
C ILE A 657 -38.33 -11.39 -46.76
N PHE A 658 -37.55 -11.39 -45.67
CA PHE A 658 -37.61 -10.35 -44.65
C PHE A 658 -37.23 -8.97 -45.20
N ASP A 659 -36.26 -8.86 -46.10
CA ASP A 659 -35.88 -7.58 -46.73
C ASP A 659 -37.03 -6.99 -47.59
N LEU A 660 -37.93 -7.84 -48.10
CA LEU A 660 -39.16 -7.40 -48.76
C LEU A 660 -40.20 -6.91 -47.76
N ILE A 661 -40.41 -7.62 -46.66
CA ILE A 661 -41.50 -7.32 -45.72
C ILE A 661 -41.11 -6.24 -44.70
N LEU A 662 -39.96 -6.39 -44.06
CA LEU A 662 -39.40 -5.50 -43.04
C LEU A 662 -38.01 -4.97 -43.47
N PRO A 663 -37.95 -3.97 -44.37
CA PRO A 663 -36.69 -3.38 -44.80
C PRO A 663 -35.88 -2.89 -43.59
N SER A 664 -34.58 -3.17 -43.58
CA SER A 664 -33.66 -2.82 -42.47
C SER A 664 -33.89 -3.59 -41.17
N TYR A 665 -34.66 -4.68 -41.20
CA TYR A 665 -34.67 -5.64 -40.09
C TYR A 665 -33.26 -6.24 -39.97
N PHE A 666 -32.86 -7.14 -40.86
CA PHE A 666 -31.56 -7.78 -40.72
C PHE A 666 -30.38 -6.83 -41.03
N PRO A 667 -29.18 -7.13 -40.49
CA PRO A 667 -27.96 -6.40 -40.84
C PRO A 667 -27.65 -6.51 -42.35
N SER A 668 -26.59 -5.82 -42.78
CA SER A 668 -26.06 -5.95 -44.14
C SER A 668 -25.78 -7.41 -44.51
N GLU A 669 -25.68 -7.73 -45.80
CA GLU A 669 -25.37 -9.09 -46.26
C GLU A 669 -24.13 -9.69 -45.56
N ASN A 670 -23.07 -8.91 -45.41
CA ASN A 670 -21.85 -9.34 -44.72
C ASN A 670 -22.11 -9.59 -43.23
N GLY A 671 -22.82 -8.68 -42.56
CA GLY A 671 -23.18 -8.85 -41.16
C GLY A 671 -24.10 -10.05 -40.94
N PHE A 672 -25.09 -10.25 -41.80
CA PHE A 672 -25.98 -11.41 -41.69
C PHE A 672 -25.23 -12.72 -41.89
N LYS A 673 -24.27 -12.74 -42.83
CA LYS A 673 -23.40 -13.88 -43.04
C LYS A 673 -22.56 -14.19 -41.79
N GLU A 674 -21.97 -13.16 -41.19
CA GLU A 674 -21.12 -13.31 -40.00
C GLU A 674 -21.90 -13.72 -38.75
N PHE A 675 -23.07 -13.11 -38.50
CA PHE A 675 -23.84 -13.32 -37.28
C PHE A 675 -24.79 -14.52 -37.31
N PHE A 676 -25.24 -14.97 -38.49
CA PHE A 676 -26.27 -16.02 -38.60
C PHE A 676 -25.82 -17.19 -39.48
N ILE A 677 -25.35 -16.93 -40.71
CA ILE A 677 -25.00 -18.02 -41.63
C ILE A 677 -23.80 -18.81 -41.12
N ASN A 678 -22.66 -18.13 -40.88
CA ASN A 678 -21.42 -18.79 -40.46
C ASN A 678 -21.55 -19.60 -39.15
N PRO A 679 -22.30 -19.17 -38.11
CA PRO A 679 -22.44 -19.97 -36.89
C PRO A 679 -23.51 -21.08 -36.95
N ILE A 680 -24.42 -21.07 -37.94
CA ILE A 680 -25.54 -22.05 -38.02
C ILE A 680 -25.35 -23.06 -39.16
N GLU A 681 -24.88 -22.60 -40.32
CA GLU A 681 -24.70 -23.44 -41.52
C GLU A 681 -23.29 -24.06 -41.62
N LYS A 682 -22.38 -23.74 -40.69
CA LYS A 682 -21.15 -24.52 -40.45
C LYS A 682 -21.39 -25.47 -39.30
#